data_AF-A0A534QET2-F1
#
_entry.id   AF-A0A534QET2-F1
#
_cell.length_a   1.000
_cell.length_b   1.000
_cell.length_c   1.000
_cell.angle_alpha   90.00
_cell.angle_beta   90.00
_cell.angle_gamma   90.00
#
_symmetry.space_group_name_H-M   'P 1'
#
loop_
_entity.id
_entity.type
_entity.pdbx_description
1 polymer ?
#
loop_
_entity_poly.entity_id
_entity_poly.type
_entity_poly.pdbx_seq_one_letter_code
_entity_poly.pdbx_strand_id
1 'polypeptide(L)'
;MLIASEVHAIHRSTPFLVNLSNEPGGNSTNPGPSRQEPTRDPFESTSDLKHNVSSGRQIYYYSLIPAGNDSRTLNQITHFAGDSSNPTANVLGNVMAFDSAADILGTGSTARQIFLWYRDTGIFVQLTRGTADSMRPHIDLKGETVVFESQADLKGNGTGGIGTQIFFYDISGQRPLCDISGCHPNAKSLVQVTYQAGQSTRPFITEQNGPDDGRYILFQSDAAIVGPSNGFQQIYLYDRGDGGRITQITNGAGDSTFPGADSTAEVIAFQSEADLLGTGSVGSQVFLLDRTKGILKQITRTGSNSMEPSLSGLGSLLSFVSTGDLLGTGASGQHLFFYDPRTLHMFQVTKHAGSLTDHPKSAGEFFILFDTDEDVMNTGMSGRQVYSLNVFGRIPNSVIAKRSVPLSPQGQIQLLFGERDDHSEATITVPSSAVKLPPIPVPGFGTFCITATANGSGFLDCAGGRAGGNIVLTRDHYTNDVDPTCAVDGSCEEGRTCPGPLPHPHISACPVCIAGICNNGPNTGQPCATDAGCVQNVKCVPGGTCNGPVRTEHSGVYRAGGVQVGFPVDVGLSLDAGKDGFFCTTDDEWVFKNLPTELELTTGSATGAILDANDVIGNTMTVNDAGAGFDCWRLEQGNFEGAALVGVLPLLDIPTAAPGFSDVIVPVHLPALGGKPYVECDTLACKVLTVCLTNVDCSDGNVCNGVEACINNTCVPGTPPTCDDGDPCNGAETCHPVLGCQPGTALNCDDGAACTQDACVAGVGCTHSSIPGCCVADADCIDTNLCNGSEICASGNCISGAPMPCDDGNVCNGSETCDPTGGCQPGTAPDRFSYDGVRCAIDSIQAALDATPDQLLGGHSRVARYNRLLVSVRANFAYLVPNPRRTPLGTKLYSKIALGRLNLLSQALASSIRTGRAYPAYATPIKDLVAEAMLRLRHFRISAPQPSSVPPAD
;
A
#
# COMPACT_ATOMS: atom_id res chain seq x y z
N MET A 1 34.18 5.17 20.83
CA MET A 1 33.97 3.83 20.23
C MET A 1 32.48 3.71 19.97
N LEU A 2 32.03 4.16 18.79
CA LEU A 2 30.64 4.10 18.35
C LEU A 2 30.43 2.72 17.74
N ILE A 3 29.94 1.76 18.53
CA ILE A 3 29.40 0.53 17.99
C ILE A 3 28.01 0.90 17.47
N ALA A 4 27.85 0.94 16.16
CA ALA A 4 26.54 0.87 15.53
C ALA A 4 25.91 -0.45 15.99
N SER A 5 25.01 -0.38 16.98
CA SER A 5 24.11 -1.47 17.28
C SER A 5 23.31 -1.72 16.01
N GLU A 6 23.39 -2.91 15.44
CA GLU A 6 22.42 -3.36 14.44
C GLU A 6 21.03 -3.17 15.04
N VAL A 7 20.29 -2.18 14.55
CA VAL A 7 18.87 -2.01 14.88
C VAL A 7 18.17 -3.23 14.29
N HIS A 8 18.07 -4.30 15.08
CA HIS A 8 17.10 -5.33 14.81
C HIS A 8 15.77 -4.62 14.76
N ALA A 9 15.11 -4.66 13.60
CA ALA A 9 13.74 -4.22 13.46
C ALA A 9 12.87 -5.11 14.36
N ILE A 10 12.67 -4.72 15.63
CA ILE A 10 12.00 -5.53 16.65
C ILE A 10 10.59 -5.85 16.19
N HIS A 11 9.91 -4.89 15.57
CA HIS A 11 8.62 -5.06 14.90
C HIS A 11 8.54 -6.23 13.90
N ARG A 12 9.66 -6.68 13.30
CA ARG A 12 9.68 -7.85 12.39
C ARG A 12 9.83 -9.18 13.12
N SER A 13 10.29 -9.14 14.37
CA SER A 13 10.62 -10.32 15.17
C SER A 13 9.67 -10.53 16.36
N THR A 14 8.93 -9.49 16.75
CA THR A 14 7.94 -9.56 17.82
C THR A 14 6.62 -10.10 17.28
N PRO A 15 6.03 -11.12 17.92
CA PRO A 15 4.69 -11.61 17.57
C PRO A 15 3.65 -10.50 17.58
N PHE A 16 2.50 -10.77 16.94
CA PHE A 16 1.37 -9.83 16.89
C PHE A 16 0.93 -9.39 18.28
N LEU A 17 0.86 -10.30 19.23
CA LEU A 17 0.45 -10.03 20.62
C LEU A 17 1.35 -10.82 21.57
N VAL A 18 1.80 -10.17 22.65
CA VAL A 18 2.66 -10.75 23.68
C VAL A 18 2.12 -10.36 25.06
N ASN A 19 1.90 -11.33 25.96
CA ASN A 19 1.66 -11.04 27.38
C ASN A 19 3.01 -10.85 28.10
N LEU A 20 3.19 -9.70 28.72
CA LEU A 20 4.43 -9.31 29.40
C LEU A 20 4.50 -9.79 30.86
N SER A 21 3.35 -9.92 31.53
CA SER A 21 3.27 -10.34 32.95
C SER A 21 3.06 -11.83 33.13
N ASN A 22 2.16 -12.42 32.34
CA ASN A 22 1.91 -13.87 32.25
C ASN A 22 1.73 -14.62 33.59
N GLU A 23 0.94 -14.06 34.51
CA GLU A 23 0.64 -14.67 35.82
C GLU A 23 -0.87 -14.87 36.01
N PRO A 24 -1.38 -16.11 36.04
CA PRO A 24 -2.80 -16.40 36.22
C PRO A 24 -3.38 -15.82 37.52
N GLY A 25 -4.48 -15.08 37.43
CA GLY A 25 -5.09 -14.37 38.56
C GLY A 25 -4.29 -13.16 39.04
N GLY A 26 -3.20 -12.80 38.32
CA GLY A 26 -2.34 -11.68 38.66
C GLY A 26 -3.00 -10.32 38.44
N ASN A 27 -2.33 -9.26 38.92
CA ASN A 27 -2.74 -7.88 38.73
C ASN A 27 -1.53 -7.01 38.38
N SER A 28 -1.27 -6.89 37.08
CA SER A 28 -0.22 -6.08 36.47
C SER A 28 -0.84 -4.99 35.60
N THR A 29 -0.30 -3.78 35.66
CA THR A 29 -0.89 -2.59 35.03
C THR A 29 0.18 -1.54 34.68
N ASN A 30 -0.25 -0.45 34.03
CA ASN A 30 0.50 0.78 33.79
C ASN A 30 1.86 0.52 33.12
N PRO A 31 1.87 0.00 31.87
CA PRO A 31 3.09 -0.09 31.10
C PRO A 31 3.69 1.30 30.86
N GLY A 32 5.02 1.38 30.89
CA GLY A 32 5.80 2.60 30.73
C GLY A 32 6.92 2.49 29.68
N PRO A 33 6.61 2.08 28.43
CA PRO A 33 7.61 1.99 27.38
C PRO A 33 8.14 3.38 27.01
N SER A 34 9.28 3.43 26.32
CA SER A 34 9.66 4.61 25.55
C SER A 34 8.63 4.85 24.43
N ARG A 35 8.46 6.12 24.02
CA ARG A 35 7.64 6.50 22.86
C ARG A 35 8.24 6.07 21.51
N GLN A 36 9.48 5.60 21.50
CA GLN A 36 10.15 5.00 20.34
C GLN A 36 9.88 3.50 20.25
N GLU A 37 10.61 2.76 19.41
CA GLU A 37 10.42 1.31 19.31
C GLU A 37 10.71 0.64 20.68
N PRO A 38 9.72 -0.04 21.29
CA PRO A 38 9.83 -0.58 22.65
C PRO A 38 10.82 -1.75 22.67
N THR A 39 11.80 -1.67 23.58
CA THR A 39 12.84 -2.70 23.73
C THR A 39 12.72 -3.46 25.04
N ARG A 40 12.55 -2.74 26.14
CA ARG A 40 12.47 -3.27 27.51
C ARG A 40 11.46 -2.42 28.26
N ASP A 41 10.28 -2.98 28.43
CA ASP A 41 9.11 -2.21 28.80
C ASP A 41 8.80 -2.45 30.26
N PRO A 42 8.95 -1.43 31.12
CA PRO A 42 8.63 -1.57 32.52
C PRO A 42 7.12 -1.46 32.74
N PHE A 43 6.65 -2.10 33.80
CA PHE A 43 5.27 -2.06 34.25
C PHE A 43 5.22 -2.34 35.75
N GLU A 44 4.09 -2.06 36.39
CA GLU A 44 3.89 -2.30 37.82
C GLU A 44 2.98 -3.52 38.04
N SER A 45 3.21 -4.23 39.15
CA SER A 45 2.37 -5.37 39.53
C SER A 45 2.23 -5.46 41.04
N THR A 46 1.03 -5.77 41.53
CA THR A 46 0.81 -6.17 42.93
C THR A 46 1.01 -7.67 43.13
N SER A 47 1.21 -8.42 42.05
CA SER A 47 1.51 -9.84 42.08
C SER A 47 3.00 -10.08 42.17
N ASP A 48 3.38 -11.13 42.92
CA ASP A 48 4.77 -11.56 43.04
C ASP A 48 5.18 -12.41 41.83
N LEU A 49 5.41 -11.77 40.68
CA LEU A 49 5.70 -12.43 39.40
C LEU A 49 7.02 -13.21 39.37
N LYS A 50 7.85 -13.07 40.41
CA LYS A 50 9.12 -13.81 40.57
C LYS A 50 9.07 -14.83 41.69
N HIS A 51 7.94 -14.96 42.38
CA HIS A 51 7.75 -15.87 43.52
C HIS A 51 8.87 -15.75 44.56
N ASN A 52 9.30 -14.52 44.85
CA ASN A 52 10.38 -14.23 45.80
C ASN A 52 9.89 -13.60 47.10
N VAL A 53 8.58 -13.65 47.34
CA VAL A 53 7.91 -13.16 48.56
C VAL A 53 8.02 -11.63 48.69
N SER A 54 8.16 -10.92 47.56
CA SER A 54 7.99 -9.47 47.53
C SER A 54 6.53 -9.09 47.86
N SER A 55 6.34 -7.96 48.54
CA SER A 55 5.02 -7.50 48.99
C SER A 55 4.79 -6.05 48.60
N GLY A 56 3.53 -5.63 48.46
CA GLY A 56 3.18 -4.33 47.87
C GLY A 56 3.35 -4.32 46.36
N ARG A 57 3.16 -3.15 45.75
CA ARG A 57 3.31 -2.96 44.31
C ARG A 57 4.77 -2.82 43.91
N GLN A 58 5.21 -3.64 42.96
CA GLN A 58 6.59 -3.69 42.51
C GLN A 58 6.72 -3.37 41.02
N ILE A 59 7.89 -2.87 40.62
CA ILE A 59 8.22 -2.60 39.22
C ILE A 59 8.94 -3.81 38.61
N TYR A 60 8.47 -4.22 37.45
CA TYR A 60 9.04 -5.25 36.60
C TYR A 60 9.34 -4.65 35.22
N TYR A 61 10.14 -5.33 34.41
CA TYR A 61 10.22 -5.05 32.97
C TYR A 61 10.29 -6.35 32.16
N TYR A 62 9.68 -6.33 30.98
CA TYR A 62 9.80 -7.40 30.01
C TYR A 62 10.69 -6.95 28.85
N SER A 63 11.61 -7.82 28.42
CA SER A 63 12.52 -7.53 27.32
C SER A 63 11.98 -8.08 26.00
N LEU A 64 11.58 -7.20 25.08
CA LEU A 64 11.09 -7.56 23.74
C LEU A 64 12.20 -7.84 22.72
N ILE A 65 13.48 -7.64 23.08
CA ILE A 65 14.59 -7.86 22.16
C ILE A 65 14.64 -9.35 21.73
N PRO A 66 14.95 -9.66 20.45
CA PRO A 66 14.90 -11.04 19.95
C PRO A 66 16.14 -11.87 20.31
N ALA A 67 17.27 -11.25 20.64
CA ALA A 67 18.53 -11.91 20.93
C ALA A 67 19.33 -11.14 21.98
N GLY A 68 20.18 -11.85 22.74
CA GLY A 68 20.93 -11.30 23.87
C GLY A 68 20.66 -12.04 25.18
N ASN A 69 21.39 -11.69 26.23
CA ASN A 69 21.30 -12.37 27.54
C ASN A 69 19.95 -12.16 28.24
N ASP A 70 19.24 -11.08 27.94
CA ASP A 70 17.93 -10.74 28.48
C ASP A 70 16.78 -10.93 27.45
N SER A 71 17.02 -11.60 26.33
CA SER A 71 16.01 -11.82 25.26
C SER A 71 14.73 -12.49 25.79
N ARG A 72 13.58 -11.83 25.61
CA ARG A 72 12.25 -12.36 25.98
C ARG A 72 12.10 -12.79 27.43
N THR A 73 12.76 -12.06 28.33
CA THR A 73 12.75 -12.35 29.77
C THR A 73 11.98 -11.28 30.55
N LEU A 74 11.21 -11.74 31.54
CA LEU A 74 10.65 -10.91 32.60
C LEU A 74 11.72 -10.69 33.69
N ASN A 75 11.85 -9.47 34.20
CA ASN A 75 12.81 -9.10 35.23
C ASN A 75 12.15 -8.19 36.28
N GLN A 76 12.60 -8.28 37.54
CA GLN A 76 12.09 -7.46 38.63
C GLN A 76 13.11 -6.38 39.01
N ILE A 77 12.63 -5.16 39.24
CA ILE A 77 13.45 -4.01 39.64
C ILE A 77 13.34 -3.80 41.15
N THR A 78 12.12 -3.61 41.65
CA THR A 78 11.89 -3.35 43.07
C THR A 78 11.41 -4.60 43.79
N HIS A 79 11.85 -4.78 45.04
CA HIS A 79 11.45 -5.88 45.92
C HIS A 79 11.32 -5.42 47.38
N PHE A 80 11.21 -4.10 47.58
CA PHE A 80 11.26 -3.45 48.87
C PHE A 80 9.85 -3.32 49.46
N ALA A 81 9.75 -3.26 50.80
CA ALA A 81 8.48 -3.02 51.45
C ALA A 81 7.97 -1.59 51.14
N GLY A 82 6.81 -1.51 50.51
CA GLY A 82 6.19 -0.25 50.05
C GLY A 82 5.84 -0.31 48.57
N ASP A 83 4.93 0.56 48.14
CA ASP A 83 4.42 0.57 46.77
C ASP A 83 5.30 1.43 45.85
N SER A 84 5.73 0.84 44.74
CA SER A 84 6.40 1.51 43.62
C SER A 84 5.46 1.56 42.41
N SER A 85 5.40 2.69 41.71
CA SER A 85 4.40 2.95 40.67
C SER A 85 4.91 3.89 39.57
N ASN A 86 4.13 4.02 38.50
CA ASN A 86 4.36 4.91 37.36
C ASN A 86 5.77 4.78 36.76
N PRO A 87 6.15 3.57 36.31
CA PRO A 87 7.44 3.40 35.68
C PRO A 87 7.48 4.06 34.28
N THR A 88 8.66 4.49 33.88
CA THR A 88 8.97 5.01 32.54
C THR A 88 10.40 4.63 32.18
N ALA A 89 10.71 4.42 30.90
CA ALA A 89 12.02 4.00 30.43
C ALA A 89 12.52 4.86 29.27
N ASN A 90 13.84 5.06 29.22
CA ASN A 90 14.50 5.61 28.04
C ASN A 90 14.51 4.59 26.88
N VAL A 91 14.88 5.00 25.66
CA VAL A 91 14.75 4.14 24.45
C VAL A 91 15.49 2.81 24.54
N LEU A 92 16.63 2.77 25.25
CA LEU A 92 17.42 1.56 25.43
C LEU A 92 16.94 0.68 26.60
N GLY A 93 16.01 1.19 27.41
CA GLY A 93 15.56 0.61 28.67
C GLY A 93 16.71 0.29 29.62
N ASN A 94 17.77 1.10 29.62
CA ASN A 94 18.90 0.96 30.53
C ASN A 94 18.84 1.97 31.69
N VAL A 95 17.99 2.99 31.58
CA VAL A 95 17.63 3.92 32.65
C VAL A 95 16.11 3.95 32.76
N MET A 96 15.59 3.72 33.96
CA MET A 96 14.16 3.73 34.23
C MET A 96 13.86 4.63 35.41
N ALA A 97 12.79 5.43 35.32
CA ALA A 97 12.29 6.24 36.42
C ALA A 97 10.97 5.67 36.94
N PHE A 98 10.73 5.82 38.24
CA PHE A 98 9.47 5.45 38.89
C PHE A 98 9.32 6.22 40.20
N ASP A 99 8.11 6.30 40.74
CA ASP A 99 7.89 6.81 42.09
C ASP A 99 7.69 5.67 43.09
N SER A 100 8.14 5.86 44.33
CA SER A 100 8.06 4.82 45.35
C SER A 100 7.84 5.40 46.75
N ALA A 101 6.95 4.75 47.50
CA ALA A 101 6.79 4.93 48.94
C ALA A 101 7.78 4.09 49.76
N ALA A 102 8.53 3.18 49.12
CA ALA A 102 9.50 2.34 49.79
C ALA A 102 10.79 3.12 50.10
N ASP A 103 11.39 2.84 51.25
CA ASP A 103 12.69 3.41 51.64
C ASP A 103 13.85 2.62 51.01
N ILE A 104 13.93 2.67 49.68
CA ILE A 104 14.87 1.87 48.85
C ILE A 104 16.33 2.06 49.28
N LEU A 105 16.70 3.29 49.67
CA LEU A 105 18.07 3.65 50.06
C LEU A 105 18.28 3.71 51.58
N GLY A 106 17.28 3.40 52.41
CA GLY A 106 17.41 3.46 53.87
C GLY A 106 17.56 4.88 54.44
N THR A 107 16.97 5.87 53.76
CA THR A 107 17.03 7.30 54.12
C THR A 107 16.01 7.72 55.16
N GLY A 108 15.04 6.87 55.49
CA GLY A 108 13.95 7.14 56.42
C GLY A 108 12.84 8.03 55.84
N SER A 109 12.74 8.17 54.52
CA SER A 109 11.66 8.93 53.87
C SER A 109 10.31 8.25 54.07
N THR A 110 9.30 9.02 54.49
CA THR A 110 7.91 8.54 54.66
C THR A 110 6.97 9.00 53.55
N ALA A 111 7.42 9.91 52.68
CA ALA A 111 6.67 10.40 51.52
C ALA A 111 7.14 9.70 50.23
N ARG A 112 6.29 9.65 49.20
CA ARG A 112 6.64 9.09 47.89
C ARG A 112 7.72 9.91 47.21
N GLN A 113 8.77 9.26 46.73
CA GLN A 113 9.90 9.91 46.07
C GLN A 113 10.14 9.34 44.68
N ILE A 114 10.78 10.13 43.82
CA ILE A 114 11.20 9.72 42.49
C ILE A 114 12.56 9.02 42.56
N PHE A 115 12.66 7.87 41.92
CA PHE A 115 13.88 7.08 41.80
C PHE A 115 14.24 6.84 40.34
N LEU A 116 15.55 6.75 40.06
CA LEU A 116 16.11 6.19 38.84
C LEU A 116 16.75 4.84 39.16
N TRP A 117 16.62 3.89 38.24
CA TRP A 117 17.34 2.62 38.26
C TRP A 117 18.18 2.47 36.99
N TYR A 118 19.47 2.17 37.17
CA TYR A 118 20.41 1.92 36.08
C TYR A 118 20.60 0.42 35.89
N ARG A 119 20.12 -0.12 34.76
CA ARG A 119 20.14 -1.56 34.47
C ARG A 119 21.54 -2.15 34.47
N ASP A 120 22.50 -1.44 33.87
CA ASP A 120 23.84 -1.96 33.65
C ASP A 120 24.64 -2.14 34.97
N THR A 121 24.25 -1.41 36.03
CA THR A 121 24.91 -1.48 37.35
C THR A 121 23.99 -1.98 38.47
N GLY A 122 22.68 -2.04 38.24
CA GLY A 122 21.67 -2.32 39.26
C GLY A 122 21.51 -1.23 40.33
N ILE A 123 22.03 -0.02 40.10
CA ILE A 123 22.08 1.05 41.10
C ILE A 123 20.78 1.84 41.10
N PHE A 124 20.28 2.15 42.29
CA PHE A 124 19.19 3.11 42.52
C PHE A 124 19.75 4.51 42.84
N VAL A 125 19.12 5.53 42.27
CA VAL A 125 19.39 6.95 42.53
C VAL A 125 18.09 7.61 42.96
N GLN A 126 18.07 8.20 44.15
CA GLN A 126 16.90 8.93 44.64
C GLN A 126 16.97 10.39 44.17
N LEU A 127 16.02 10.81 43.35
CA LEU A 127 15.99 12.17 42.79
C LEU A 127 15.34 13.18 43.75
N THR A 128 14.28 12.79 44.45
CA THR A 128 13.57 13.70 45.37
C THR A 128 13.77 13.29 46.83
N ARG A 129 13.89 14.29 47.70
CA ARG A 129 14.00 14.15 49.16
C ARG A 129 13.07 15.16 49.83
N GLY A 130 11.81 15.15 49.41
CA GLY A 130 10.78 16.08 49.90
C GLY A 130 10.03 15.55 51.11
N THR A 131 9.44 16.43 51.90
CA THR A 131 8.54 16.07 53.02
C THR A 131 7.13 15.72 52.59
N ALA A 132 6.84 15.77 51.29
CA ALA A 132 5.56 15.44 50.67
C ALA A 132 5.80 14.69 49.36
N ASP A 133 4.71 14.15 48.78
CA ASP A 133 4.79 13.22 47.67
C ASP A 133 5.30 13.88 46.39
N SER A 134 6.18 13.15 45.71
CA SER A 134 6.60 13.38 44.32
C SER A 134 6.25 12.14 43.51
N MET A 135 5.54 12.30 42.40
CA MET A 135 4.90 11.21 41.66
C MET A 135 5.02 11.39 40.15
N ARG A 136 4.60 10.35 39.39
CA ARG A 136 4.42 10.37 37.93
C ARG A 136 5.64 10.91 37.17
N PRO A 137 6.82 10.28 37.32
CA PRO A 137 7.97 10.68 36.53
C PRO A 137 7.76 10.32 35.05
N HIS A 138 8.28 11.16 34.16
CA HIS A 138 8.49 10.86 32.74
C HIS A 138 9.93 11.15 32.38
N ILE A 139 10.60 10.23 31.69
CA ILE A 139 12.01 10.36 31.29
C ILE A 139 12.13 10.66 29.79
N ASP A 140 13.16 11.38 29.37
CA ASP A 140 13.44 11.64 27.95
C ASP A 140 14.08 10.44 27.24
N LEU A 141 14.33 10.57 25.93
CA LEU A 141 14.78 9.48 25.07
C LEU A 141 16.15 8.95 25.51
N LYS A 142 17.06 9.84 25.93
CA LYS A 142 18.42 9.48 26.36
C LYS A 142 18.48 8.96 27.79
N GLY A 143 17.53 9.30 28.66
CA GLY A 143 17.63 9.04 30.09
C GLY A 143 18.39 10.11 30.85
N GLU A 144 18.42 11.34 30.32
CA GLU A 144 19.17 12.48 30.85
C GLU A 144 18.28 13.54 31.52
N THR A 145 16.99 13.57 31.20
CA THR A 145 16.03 14.48 31.82
C THR A 145 14.86 13.71 32.38
N VAL A 146 14.47 14.01 33.63
CA VAL A 146 13.28 13.43 34.27
C VAL A 146 12.37 14.55 34.72
N VAL A 147 11.15 14.60 34.20
CA VAL A 147 10.09 15.51 34.67
C VAL A 147 9.14 14.76 35.61
N PHE A 148 8.60 15.42 36.62
CA PHE A 148 7.71 14.82 37.61
C PHE A 148 6.84 15.88 38.29
N GLU A 149 5.79 15.45 38.98
CA GLU A 149 4.94 16.31 39.79
C GLU A 149 5.30 16.18 41.27
N SER A 150 5.20 17.27 42.04
CA SER A 150 5.52 17.25 43.48
C SER A 150 4.69 18.26 44.27
N GLN A 151 4.29 17.85 45.47
CA GLN A 151 3.66 18.72 46.47
C GLN A 151 4.68 19.29 47.47
N ALA A 152 5.91 18.79 47.45
CA ALA A 152 6.97 19.20 48.37
C ALA A 152 7.62 20.52 47.91
N ASP A 153 8.10 21.30 48.87
CA ASP A 153 8.97 22.44 48.60
C ASP A 153 10.41 21.98 48.31
N LEU A 154 10.63 21.39 47.13
CA LEU A 154 11.93 20.84 46.75
C LEU A 154 13.01 21.91 46.54
N LYS A 155 12.62 23.17 46.36
CA LYS A 155 13.54 24.31 46.17
C LYS A 155 13.73 25.16 47.43
N GLY A 156 12.93 24.95 48.48
CA GLY A 156 12.94 25.76 49.69
C GLY A 156 12.50 27.21 49.45
N ASN A 157 11.69 27.45 48.42
CA ASN A 157 11.26 28.79 47.99
C ASN A 157 9.86 29.15 48.51
N GLY A 158 9.26 28.30 49.36
CA GLY A 158 7.95 28.52 49.95
C GLY A 158 6.77 28.10 49.05
N THR A 159 7.01 27.40 47.93
CA THR A 159 5.91 26.86 47.09
C THR A 159 5.43 25.48 47.55
N GLY A 160 5.85 25.00 48.72
CA GLY A 160 5.30 23.77 49.30
C GLY A 160 3.87 23.99 49.79
N GLY A 161 2.97 23.04 49.49
CA GLY A 161 1.60 23.05 50.03
C GLY A 161 0.62 24.04 49.40
N ILE A 162 1.01 24.79 48.36
CA ILE A 162 0.10 25.66 47.58
C ILE A 162 -0.58 24.92 46.41
N GLY A 163 -0.44 23.60 46.35
CA GLY A 163 -0.90 22.73 45.26
C GLY A 163 0.25 21.93 44.65
N THR A 164 -0.04 21.07 43.67
CA THR A 164 0.96 20.24 42.99
C THR A 164 1.68 21.04 41.91
N GLN A 165 3.01 20.94 41.85
CA GLN A 165 3.86 21.68 40.92
C GLN A 165 4.67 20.75 40.02
N ILE A 166 5.05 21.23 38.84
CA ILE A 166 5.89 20.50 37.90
C ILE A 166 7.37 20.85 38.11
N PHE A 167 8.21 19.82 38.15
CA PHE A 167 9.66 19.94 38.26
C PHE A 167 10.34 19.05 37.23
N PHE A 168 11.60 19.35 36.89
CA PHE A 168 12.46 18.41 36.20
C PHE A 168 13.89 18.41 36.75
N TYR A 169 14.57 17.28 36.61
CA TYR A 169 16.01 17.16 36.78
C TYR A 169 16.70 17.03 35.43
N ASP A 170 17.74 17.84 35.23
CA ASP A 170 18.66 17.74 34.09
C ASP A 170 19.99 17.13 34.54
N ILE A 171 20.20 15.85 34.22
CA ILE A 171 21.38 15.08 34.59
C ILE A 171 22.32 14.85 33.38
N SER A 172 22.15 15.59 32.28
CA SER A 172 22.98 15.50 31.09
C SER A 172 24.48 15.60 31.42
N GLY A 173 25.24 14.56 31.09
CA GLY A 173 26.69 14.50 31.32
C GLY A 173 27.13 14.45 32.79
N GLN A 174 26.20 14.31 33.74
CA GLN A 174 26.51 14.24 35.17
C GLN A 174 26.41 12.81 35.68
N ARG A 175 27.47 12.32 36.33
CA ARG A 175 27.37 11.07 37.08
C ARG A 175 26.56 11.30 38.36
N PRO A 176 25.72 10.34 38.78
CA PRO A 176 25.09 10.38 40.09
C PRO A 176 26.16 10.55 41.18
N LEU A 177 25.92 11.48 42.11
CA LEU A 177 26.78 11.67 43.27
C LEU A 177 26.41 10.62 44.31
N CYS A 178 27.35 9.77 44.68
CA CYS A 178 27.13 8.74 45.69
C CYS A 178 27.93 9.08 46.94
N ASP A 179 27.24 9.14 48.09
CA ASP A 179 27.84 9.30 49.40
C ASP A 179 27.20 8.33 50.42
N ILE A 180 27.45 8.55 51.72
CA ILE A 180 26.92 7.72 52.80
C ILE A 180 25.37 7.73 52.91
N SER A 181 24.70 8.68 52.25
CA SER A 181 23.24 8.82 52.19
C SER A 181 22.63 8.22 50.91
N GLY A 182 23.44 7.50 50.13
CA GLY A 182 23.05 6.88 48.85
C GLY A 182 23.33 7.76 47.63
N CYS A 183 23.07 7.22 46.44
CA CYS A 183 23.28 7.95 45.19
C CYS A 183 22.14 8.94 44.91
N HIS A 184 22.49 10.16 44.52
CA HIS A 184 21.55 11.26 44.28
C HIS A 184 22.07 12.22 43.19
N PRO A 185 21.18 12.99 42.53
CA PRO A 185 21.57 13.95 41.51
C PRO A 185 22.19 15.22 42.13
N ASN A 186 22.86 16.02 41.32
CA ASN A 186 23.32 17.34 41.74
C ASN A 186 22.13 18.26 42.04
N ALA A 187 22.06 18.85 43.24
CA ALA A 187 20.97 19.73 43.63
C ALA A 187 20.81 20.97 42.73
N LYS A 188 21.88 21.38 42.01
CA LYS A 188 21.82 22.49 41.03
C LYS A 188 21.07 22.11 39.73
N SER A 189 20.85 20.82 39.49
CA SER A 189 20.18 20.31 38.29
C SER A 189 18.65 20.27 38.39
N LEU A 190 18.09 20.49 39.58
CA LEU A 190 16.63 20.59 39.75
C LEU A 190 16.13 21.91 39.18
N VAL A 191 15.02 21.89 38.44
CA VAL A 191 14.32 23.09 37.95
C VAL A 191 12.84 22.96 38.27
N GLN A 192 12.23 24.06 38.71
CA GLN A 192 10.79 24.16 38.92
C GLN A 192 10.15 24.87 37.73
N VAL A 193 9.09 24.28 37.18
CA VAL A 193 8.38 24.77 35.99
C VAL A 193 7.20 25.65 36.38
N THR A 194 6.41 25.22 37.36
CA THR A 194 5.20 25.94 37.82
C THR A 194 5.39 26.47 39.24
N TYR A 195 4.84 27.65 39.52
CA TYR A 195 5.01 28.35 40.82
C TYR A 195 3.68 28.81 41.42
N GLN A 196 2.61 28.79 40.64
CA GLN A 196 1.30 29.33 40.99
C GLN A 196 0.51 28.33 41.83
N ALA A 197 -0.37 28.84 42.69
CA ALA A 197 -1.31 27.99 43.43
C ALA A 197 -2.29 27.30 42.47
N GLY A 198 -2.47 25.99 42.63
CA GLY A 198 -3.27 25.12 41.76
C GLY A 198 -2.66 23.73 41.59
N GLN A 199 -3.34 22.87 40.85
CA GLN A 199 -2.94 21.49 40.59
C GLN A 199 -2.33 21.36 39.19
N SER A 200 -1.01 21.50 39.12
CA SER A 200 -0.24 21.17 37.92
C SER A 200 0.22 19.71 37.99
N THR A 201 -0.24 18.89 37.05
CA THR A 201 -0.08 17.42 37.13
C THR A 201 0.25 16.80 35.77
N ARG A 202 0.54 15.49 35.76
CA ARG A 202 0.78 14.66 34.56
C ARG A 202 1.79 15.28 33.59
N PRO A 203 3.03 15.56 34.03
CA PRO A 203 4.03 16.06 33.12
C PRO A 203 4.47 14.99 32.13
N PHE A 204 4.75 15.43 30.92
CA PHE A 204 5.25 14.63 29.81
C PHE A 204 6.42 15.39 29.17
N ILE A 205 7.53 14.71 28.90
CA ILE A 205 8.69 15.29 28.23
C ILE A 205 8.90 14.62 26.88
N THR A 206 9.14 15.40 25.83
CA THR A 206 9.31 14.88 24.46
C THR A 206 10.55 14.02 24.29
N GLU A 207 10.42 12.90 23.59
CA GLU A 207 11.50 11.94 23.34
C GLU A 207 12.03 12.05 21.89
N GLN A 208 13.07 12.87 21.68
CA GLN A 208 13.59 13.17 20.34
C GLN A 208 15.00 12.64 20.11
N ASN A 209 15.24 12.04 18.94
CA ASN A 209 16.59 11.74 18.50
C ASN A 209 17.29 13.02 18.04
N GLY A 210 18.15 13.59 18.89
CA GLY A 210 18.93 14.76 18.49
C GLY A 210 19.40 15.64 19.63
N PRO A 211 19.90 16.85 19.32
CA PRO A 211 20.30 17.83 20.32
C PRO A 211 19.09 18.43 21.08
N ASP A 212 17.90 18.45 20.46
CA ASP A 212 16.65 18.96 21.03
C ASP A 212 15.88 17.89 21.86
N ASP A 213 16.52 16.77 22.22
CA ASP A 213 15.88 15.77 23.09
C ASP A 213 15.42 16.38 24.41
N GLY A 214 14.21 16.02 24.83
CA GLY A 214 13.59 16.56 26.04
C GLY A 214 13.32 18.06 26.01
N ARG A 215 13.31 18.71 24.84
CA ARG A 215 13.11 20.17 24.75
C ARG A 215 11.77 20.64 25.28
N TYR A 216 10.67 19.95 24.96
CA TYR A 216 9.33 20.37 25.35
C TYR A 216 8.80 19.55 26.51
N ILE A 217 8.18 20.23 27.47
CA ILE A 217 7.46 19.62 28.58
C ILE A 217 6.00 20.02 28.47
N LEU A 218 5.11 19.04 28.32
CA LEU A 218 3.67 19.22 28.41
C LEU A 218 3.18 18.87 29.81
N PHE A 219 2.14 19.55 30.27
CA PHE A 219 1.48 19.24 31.53
C PHE A 219 0.06 19.82 31.53
N GLN A 220 -0.77 19.38 32.46
CA GLN A 220 -2.09 19.97 32.70
C GLN A 220 -2.05 20.84 33.96
N SER A 221 -2.78 21.95 33.97
CA SER A 221 -2.93 22.80 35.16
C SER A 221 -4.26 23.54 35.19
N ASP A 222 -4.85 23.69 36.38
CA ASP A 222 -5.98 24.60 36.66
C ASP A 222 -5.51 26.01 37.07
N ALA A 223 -4.21 26.18 37.30
CA ALA A 223 -3.61 27.42 37.76
C ALA A 223 -3.54 28.46 36.63
N ALA A 224 -3.61 29.73 37.00
CA ALA A 224 -3.40 30.86 36.10
C ALA A 224 -1.90 31.09 35.81
N ILE A 225 -1.28 30.20 35.04
CA ILE A 225 0.17 30.29 34.74
C ILE A 225 0.44 31.38 33.70
N VAL A 226 -0.18 31.24 32.53
CA VAL A 226 -0.14 32.19 31.41
C VAL A 226 -1.50 32.16 30.72
N GLY A 227 -2.05 33.33 30.36
CA GLY A 227 -3.41 33.43 29.82
C GLY A 227 -4.51 33.41 30.89
N PRO A 228 -5.79 33.39 30.49
CA PRO A 228 -6.92 33.35 31.42
C PRO A 228 -7.04 31.96 32.08
N SER A 229 -7.14 31.93 33.41
CA SER A 229 -7.63 30.74 34.12
C SER A 229 -9.15 30.80 34.22
N ASN A 230 -9.78 29.67 33.98
CA ASN A 230 -11.21 29.44 34.11
C ASN A 230 -11.52 28.40 35.21
N GLY A 231 -10.52 27.99 35.99
CA GLY A 231 -10.63 26.99 37.05
C GLY A 231 -10.67 25.53 36.60
N PHE A 232 -10.66 25.26 35.29
CA PHE A 232 -10.56 23.91 34.71
C PHE A 232 -9.11 23.56 34.39
N GLN A 233 -8.79 22.27 34.39
CA GLN A 233 -7.51 21.76 33.90
C GLN A 233 -7.33 22.13 32.43
N GLN A 234 -6.23 22.78 32.08
CA GLN A 234 -5.86 23.12 30.71
C GLN A 234 -4.47 22.58 30.38
N ILE A 235 -4.20 22.32 29.10
CA ILE A 235 -2.89 21.86 28.64
C ILE A 235 -1.95 23.04 28.46
N TYR A 236 -0.73 22.91 28.97
CA TYR A 236 0.35 23.87 28.82
C TYR A 236 1.58 23.20 28.23
N LEU A 237 2.40 23.99 27.53
CA LEU A 237 3.67 23.59 26.95
C LEU A 237 4.78 24.52 27.42
N TYR A 238 5.81 23.96 28.02
CA TYR A 238 7.04 24.63 28.47
C TYR A 238 8.19 24.30 27.48
N ASP A 239 8.81 25.33 26.89
CA ASP A 239 9.94 25.19 25.97
C ASP A 239 11.27 25.48 26.69
N ARG A 240 12.07 24.44 26.93
CA ARG A 240 13.41 24.56 27.53
C ARG A 240 14.40 25.32 26.64
N GLY A 241 14.22 25.27 25.32
CA GLY A 241 15.08 25.93 24.34
C GLY A 241 14.85 27.43 24.25
N ASP A 242 13.65 27.91 24.61
CA ASP A 242 13.27 29.33 24.60
C ASP A 242 13.26 29.93 26.02
N GLY A 243 14.29 29.63 26.81
CA GLY A 243 14.46 30.18 28.16
C GLY A 243 13.37 29.78 29.16
N GLY A 244 12.64 28.69 28.90
CA GLY A 244 11.56 28.23 29.78
C GLY A 244 10.21 28.92 29.52
N ARG A 245 9.95 29.38 28.30
CA ARG A 245 8.67 29.98 27.93
C ARG A 245 7.52 28.96 28.09
N ILE A 246 6.44 29.38 28.76
CA ILE A 246 5.18 28.61 28.87
C ILE A 246 4.16 29.17 27.89
N THR A 247 3.46 28.27 27.18
CA THR A 247 2.33 28.57 26.31
C THR A 247 1.12 27.75 26.73
N GLN A 248 -0.05 28.40 26.88
CA GLN A 248 -1.32 27.71 27.09
C GLN A 248 -1.81 27.15 25.75
N ILE A 249 -2.10 25.84 25.72
CA ILE A 249 -2.52 25.12 24.51
C ILE A 249 -4.05 25.04 24.39
N THR A 250 -4.74 24.78 25.50
CA THR A 250 -6.20 24.71 25.53
C THR A 250 -6.79 25.80 26.42
N ASN A 251 -7.99 26.25 26.05
CA ASN A 251 -8.80 27.16 26.86
C ASN A 251 -10.28 26.88 26.62
N GLY A 252 -10.83 25.87 27.30
CA GLY A 252 -12.21 25.44 27.17
C GLY A 252 -12.97 25.45 28.49
N ALA A 253 -14.31 25.50 28.42
CA ALA A 253 -15.19 25.44 29.60
C ALA A 253 -15.36 23.99 30.12
N GLY A 254 -14.23 23.32 30.40
CA GLY A 254 -14.15 21.94 30.84
C GLY A 254 -12.69 21.48 30.92
N ASP A 255 -12.46 20.37 31.60
CA ASP A 255 -11.11 19.85 31.84
C ASP A 255 -10.51 19.26 30.55
N SER A 256 -9.33 19.77 30.18
CA SER A 256 -8.42 19.17 29.21
C SER A 256 -7.26 18.51 29.94
N THR A 257 -7.08 17.20 29.74
CA THR A 257 -6.17 16.36 30.54
C THR A 257 -5.42 15.34 29.69
N PHE A 258 -4.48 14.61 30.30
CA PHE A 258 -3.65 13.58 29.66
C PHE A 258 -2.92 14.07 28.38
N PRO A 259 -2.10 15.14 28.48
CA PRO A 259 -1.33 15.56 27.33
C PRO A 259 -0.24 14.54 26.98
N GLY A 260 -0.10 14.28 25.70
CA GLY A 260 1.04 13.58 25.10
C GLY A 260 1.35 14.18 23.75
N ALA A 261 2.56 13.99 23.25
CA ALA A 261 2.93 14.53 21.95
C ALA A 261 3.85 13.58 21.19
N ASP A 262 4.02 13.84 19.90
CA ASP A 262 5.09 13.24 19.12
C ASP A 262 6.47 13.80 19.58
N SER A 263 7.54 13.24 19.02
CA SER A 263 8.91 13.52 19.47
C SER A 263 9.32 15.00 19.35
N THR A 264 8.69 15.78 18.48
CA THR A 264 8.97 17.20 18.24
C THR A 264 7.93 18.13 18.88
N ALA A 265 6.90 17.59 19.53
CA ALA A 265 5.69 18.29 19.94
C ALA A 265 5.01 19.08 18.81
N GLU A 266 5.13 18.64 17.57
CA GLU A 266 4.39 19.20 16.44
C GLU A 266 2.92 18.75 16.49
N VAL A 267 2.67 17.53 16.95
CA VAL A 267 1.34 16.98 17.15
C VAL A 267 1.12 16.66 18.62
N ILE A 268 0.08 17.22 19.21
CA ILE A 268 -0.30 17.01 20.62
C ILE A 268 -1.63 16.26 20.68
N ALA A 269 -1.66 15.16 21.41
CA ALA A 269 -2.87 14.45 21.79
C ALA A 269 -3.28 14.80 23.23
N PHE A 270 -4.57 14.97 23.46
CA PHE A 270 -5.12 15.18 24.80
C PHE A 270 -6.61 14.80 24.81
N GLN A 271 -7.18 14.60 25.99
CA GLN A 271 -8.62 14.45 26.16
C GLN A 271 -9.22 15.76 26.67
N SER A 272 -10.45 16.07 26.31
CA SER A 272 -11.15 17.27 26.79
C SER A 272 -12.64 17.02 26.99
N GLU A 273 -13.18 17.48 28.11
CA GLU A 273 -14.62 17.58 28.38
C GLU A 273 -15.24 18.85 27.78
N ALA A 274 -14.41 19.84 27.44
CA ALA A 274 -14.86 21.05 26.78
C ALA A 274 -15.17 20.80 25.29
N ASP A 275 -16.23 21.43 24.80
CA ASP A 275 -16.56 21.52 23.37
C ASP A 275 -15.64 22.54 22.67
N LEU A 276 -14.38 22.17 22.47
CA LEU A 276 -13.34 23.04 21.95
C LEU A 276 -13.57 23.50 20.49
N LEU A 277 -14.42 22.78 19.74
CA LEU A 277 -14.76 23.09 18.35
C LEU A 277 -16.17 23.67 18.18
N GLY A 278 -16.97 23.76 19.25
CA GLY A 278 -18.35 24.23 19.18
C GLY A 278 -19.29 23.29 18.42
N THR A 279 -18.99 21.99 18.39
CA THR A 279 -19.74 20.97 17.64
C THR A 279 -20.89 20.36 18.44
N GLY A 280 -21.09 20.79 19.69
CA GLY A 280 -22.07 20.20 20.61
C GLY A 280 -21.60 18.91 21.27
N SER A 281 -20.28 18.68 21.34
CA SER A 281 -19.71 17.48 21.94
C SER A 281 -19.95 17.41 23.44
N VAL A 282 -20.26 16.21 23.94
CA VAL A 282 -20.49 15.95 25.38
C VAL A 282 -19.61 14.80 25.86
N GLY A 283 -19.29 14.78 27.15
CA GLY A 283 -18.33 13.83 27.74
C GLY A 283 -16.88 14.13 27.35
N SER A 284 -15.93 13.37 27.91
CA SER A 284 -14.52 13.49 27.57
C SER A 284 -14.26 12.94 26.16
N GLN A 285 -13.69 13.74 25.27
CA GLN A 285 -13.35 13.34 23.90
C GLN A 285 -11.85 13.48 23.64
N VAL A 286 -11.31 12.69 22.71
CA VAL A 286 -9.90 12.74 22.32
C VAL A 286 -9.70 13.74 21.18
N PHE A 287 -8.68 14.57 21.32
CA PHE A 287 -8.29 15.60 20.35
C PHE A 287 -6.82 15.42 19.91
N LEU A 288 -6.54 15.84 18.67
CA LEU A 288 -5.20 16.02 18.12
C LEU A 288 -5.04 17.47 17.66
N LEU A 289 -4.02 18.16 18.18
CA LEU A 289 -3.61 19.48 17.74
C LEU A 289 -2.34 19.38 16.90
N ASP A 290 -2.42 19.78 15.64
CA ASP A 290 -1.24 20.06 14.81
C ASP A 290 -0.80 21.51 15.07
N ARG A 291 0.28 21.68 15.83
CA ARG A 291 0.84 22.99 16.17
C ARG A 291 1.48 23.71 15.00
N THR A 292 1.93 22.98 13.98
CA THR A 292 2.57 23.57 12.80
C THR A 292 1.55 24.23 11.89
N LYS A 293 0.36 23.61 11.76
CA LYS A 293 -0.76 24.12 10.95
C LYS A 293 -1.75 24.94 11.77
N GLY A 294 -1.72 24.84 13.09
CA GLY A 294 -2.72 25.43 13.98
C GLY A 294 -4.09 24.77 13.85
N ILE A 295 -4.13 23.48 13.49
CA ILE A 295 -5.37 22.75 13.25
C ILE A 295 -5.66 21.86 14.46
N LEU A 296 -6.81 22.08 15.10
CA LEU A 296 -7.33 21.21 16.14
C LEU A 296 -8.35 20.24 15.53
N LYS A 297 -8.11 18.94 15.70
CA LYS A 297 -8.98 17.87 15.24
C LYS A 297 -9.56 17.11 16.41
N GLN A 298 -10.87 16.91 16.40
CA GLN A 298 -11.55 16.01 17.33
C GLN A 298 -11.61 14.60 16.73
N ILE A 299 -11.09 13.61 17.46
CA ILE A 299 -10.96 12.22 17.01
C ILE A 299 -12.17 11.38 17.39
N THR A 300 -12.76 11.64 18.56
CA THR A 300 -13.95 10.92 19.04
C THR A 300 -15.12 11.90 19.18
N ARG A 301 -16.29 11.52 18.66
CA ARG A 301 -17.49 12.40 18.57
C ARG A 301 -18.76 11.69 19.04
N THR A 302 -18.71 11.05 20.22
CA THR A 302 -19.87 10.34 20.78
C THR A 302 -20.37 10.99 22.06
N GLY A 303 -21.53 10.55 22.56
CA GLY A 303 -22.00 10.96 23.88
C GLY A 303 -21.29 10.26 25.06
N SER A 304 -20.37 9.35 24.77
CA SER A 304 -19.63 8.54 25.75
C SER A 304 -18.23 9.11 26.01
N ASN A 305 -17.57 8.66 27.08
CA ASN A 305 -16.22 9.11 27.43
C ASN A 305 -15.15 8.32 26.67
N SER A 306 -14.26 9.04 26.00
CA SER A 306 -12.96 8.60 25.47
C SER A 306 -11.84 9.25 26.28
N MET A 307 -10.90 8.43 26.75
CA MET A 307 -9.93 8.79 27.79
C MET A 307 -8.55 8.19 27.51
N GLU A 308 -7.56 8.69 28.24
CA GLU A 308 -6.15 8.25 28.24
C GLU A 308 -5.49 8.20 26.85
N PRO A 309 -5.58 9.28 26.04
CA PRO A 309 -4.94 9.30 24.74
C PRO A 309 -3.43 9.21 24.87
N SER A 310 -2.84 8.46 23.95
CA SER A 310 -1.42 8.20 23.92
C SER A 310 -0.94 8.21 22.47
N LEU A 311 -0.16 9.22 22.12
CA LEU A 311 0.46 9.37 20.81
C LEU A 311 1.86 8.75 20.77
N SER A 312 2.23 8.09 19.67
CA SER A 312 3.58 7.57 19.49
C SER A 312 4.59 8.67 19.18
N GLY A 313 5.89 8.43 19.42
CA GLY A 313 6.94 9.41 19.15
C GLY A 313 7.05 9.84 17.68
N LEU A 314 6.50 9.06 16.75
CA LEU A 314 6.43 9.38 15.32
C LEU A 314 5.10 10.02 14.89
N GLY A 315 4.15 10.20 15.80
CA GLY A 315 2.80 10.70 15.49
C GLY A 315 1.97 9.75 14.61
N SER A 316 2.43 8.51 14.41
CA SER A 316 1.83 7.56 13.46
C SER A 316 0.72 6.70 14.08
N LEU A 317 0.65 6.61 15.41
CA LEU A 317 -0.35 5.84 16.13
C LEU A 317 -0.81 6.60 17.37
N LEU A 318 -2.13 6.75 17.49
CA LEU A 318 -2.81 7.27 18.66
C LEU A 318 -3.64 6.14 19.26
N SER A 319 -3.40 5.76 20.52
CA SER A 319 -4.24 4.80 21.24
C SER A 319 -4.98 5.50 22.37
N PHE A 320 -6.17 5.01 22.70
CA PHE A 320 -7.01 5.56 23.77
C PHE A 320 -8.08 4.53 24.15
N VAL A 321 -8.76 4.74 25.27
CA VAL A 321 -9.88 3.88 25.69
C VAL A 321 -11.19 4.63 25.58
N SER A 322 -12.27 3.94 25.20
CA SER A 322 -13.58 4.55 25.06
C SER A 322 -14.67 3.66 25.64
N THR A 323 -15.62 4.27 26.32
CA THR A 323 -16.88 3.65 26.77
C THR A 323 -17.97 3.68 25.70
N GLY A 324 -17.71 4.34 24.57
CA GLY A 324 -18.62 4.43 23.43
C GLY A 324 -18.32 3.39 22.35
N ASP A 325 -19.37 3.01 21.63
CA ASP A 325 -19.26 2.18 20.43
C ASP A 325 -18.86 3.04 19.22
N LEU A 326 -17.57 3.38 19.13
CA LEU A 326 -17.05 4.31 18.12
C LEU A 326 -17.12 3.77 16.69
N LEU A 327 -17.25 2.45 16.53
CA LEU A 327 -17.27 1.77 15.24
C LEU A 327 -18.65 1.17 14.89
N GLY A 328 -19.67 1.38 15.73
CA GLY A 328 -21.02 0.85 15.49
C GLY A 328 -21.11 -0.68 15.52
N THR A 329 -20.20 -1.34 16.25
CA THR A 329 -20.08 -2.80 16.31
C THR A 329 -21.05 -3.45 17.30
N GLY A 330 -21.73 -2.63 18.11
CA GLY A 330 -22.57 -3.07 19.22
C GLY A 330 -21.78 -3.42 20.49
N ALA A 331 -20.48 -3.13 20.55
CA ALA A 331 -19.66 -3.36 21.74
C ALA A 331 -20.09 -2.41 22.88
N SER A 332 -20.30 -2.95 24.09
CA SER A 332 -20.67 -2.18 25.28
C SER A 332 -19.58 -2.27 26.34
N GLY A 333 -19.41 -1.22 27.16
CA GLY A 333 -18.32 -1.12 28.14
C GLY A 333 -17.10 -0.38 27.61
N GLN A 334 -16.01 -0.37 28.40
CA GLN A 334 -14.77 0.31 28.05
C GLN A 334 -13.90 -0.58 27.17
N HIS A 335 -13.48 -0.06 26.01
CA HIS A 335 -12.66 -0.78 25.05
C HIS A 335 -11.45 0.04 24.61
N LEU A 336 -10.38 -0.67 24.24
CA LEU A 336 -9.18 -0.10 23.63
C LEU A 336 -9.41 0.15 22.15
N PHE A 337 -9.08 1.36 21.72
CA PHE A 337 -9.04 1.77 20.33
C PHE A 337 -7.66 2.29 19.97
N PHE A 338 -7.33 2.19 18.69
CA PHE A 338 -6.25 2.97 18.12
C PHE A 338 -6.65 3.61 16.80
N TYR A 339 -6.02 4.72 16.50
CA TYR A 339 -6.25 5.59 15.36
C TYR A 339 -4.91 5.83 14.67
N ASP A 340 -4.86 5.67 13.35
CA ASP A 340 -3.70 6.05 12.53
C ASP A 340 -3.96 7.44 11.93
N PRO A 341 -3.28 8.51 12.40
CA PRO A 341 -3.49 9.86 11.91
C PRO A 341 -3.11 10.07 10.43
N ARG A 342 -2.37 9.13 9.82
CA ARG A 342 -1.93 9.23 8.41
C ARG A 342 -3.00 8.70 7.45
N THR A 343 -3.74 7.67 7.87
CA THR A 343 -4.82 7.04 7.08
C THR A 343 -6.21 7.46 7.55
N LEU A 344 -6.30 8.11 8.70
CA LEU A 344 -7.53 8.51 9.38
C LEU A 344 -8.43 7.34 9.79
N HIS A 345 -7.86 6.14 9.94
CA HIS A 345 -8.59 4.94 10.29
C HIS A 345 -8.53 4.66 11.78
N MET A 346 -9.66 4.18 12.32
CA MET A 346 -9.82 3.78 13.71
C MET A 346 -10.09 2.28 13.79
N PHE A 347 -9.51 1.64 14.79
CA PHE A 347 -9.59 0.21 15.02
C PHE A 347 -9.90 -0.05 16.49
N GLN A 348 -10.68 -1.09 16.76
CA GLN A 348 -10.96 -1.57 18.10
C GLN A 348 -10.15 -2.84 18.38
N VAL A 349 -9.54 -2.92 19.58
CA VAL A 349 -8.65 -4.03 19.98
C VAL A 349 -9.36 -4.99 20.92
N THR A 350 -10.01 -4.48 21.97
CA THR A 350 -10.73 -5.28 22.97
C THR A 350 -12.24 -5.20 22.71
N LYS A 351 -13.00 -6.23 23.12
CA LYS A 351 -14.43 -6.28 22.83
C LYS A 351 -15.29 -7.00 23.87
N HIS A 352 -14.70 -7.54 24.93
CA HIS A 352 -15.48 -8.30 25.91
C HIS A 352 -16.29 -7.35 26.79
N ALA A 353 -17.60 -7.58 26.92
CA ALA A 353 -18.43 -6.73 27.76
C ALA A 353 -18.11 -6.96 29.24
N GLY A 354 -17.82 -5.89 29.97
CA GLY A 354 -17.52 -5.93 31.41
C GLY A 354 -16.06 -6.16 31.76
N SER A 355 -15.17 -6.36 30.79
CA SER A 355 -13.73 -6.20 31.01
C SER A 355 -13.37 -4.71 31.11
N LEU A 356 -12.27 -4.42 31.79
CA LEU A 356 -11.65 -3.11 31.87
C LEU A 356 -10.32 -3.13 31.14
N THR A 357 -10.06 -2.07 30.38
CA THR A 357 -8.81 -1.88 29.67
C THR A 357 -8.38 -0.44 29.88
N ASP A 358 -7.17 -0.23 30.41
CA ASP A 358 -6.64 1.11 30.66
C ASP A 358 -5.16 1.22 30.27
N HIS A 359 -4.61 2.42 30.49
CA HIS A 359 -3.21 2.80 30.31
C HIS A 359 -2.61 2.46 28.94
N PRO A 360 -3.29 2.70 27.81
CA PRO A 360 -2.68 2.48 26.52
C PRO A 360 -1.44 3.37 26.33
N LYS A 361 -0.43 2.82 25.66
CA LYS A 361 0.85 3.44 25.33
C LYS A 361 1.24 3.08 23.90
N SER A 362 1.19 4.07 23.03
CA SER A 362 1.66 3.97 21.65
C SER A 362 3.16 4.24 21.61
N ALA A 363 3.89 3.35 20.95
CA ALA A 363 5.34 3.33 20.92
C ALA A 363 5.84 3.05 19.50
N GLY A 364 6.78 3.86 19.03
CA GLY A 364 7.36 3.76 17.69
C GLY A 364 6.29 3.88 16.60
N GLU A 365 6.44 3.11 15.52
CA GLU A 365 5.48 3.13 14.42
C GLU A 365 4.35 2.09 14.56
N PHE A 366 4.58 1.04 15.35
CA PHE A 366 3.79 -0.19 15.27
C PHE A 366 3.35 -0.80 16.60
N PHE A 367 3.74 -0.24 17.74
CA PHE A 367 3.47 -0.88 19.03
C PHE A 367 2.44 -0.12 19.85
N ILE A 368 1.54 -0.88 20.48
CA ILE A 368 0.60 -0.41 21.48
C ILE A 368 0.74 -1.34 22.69
N LEU A 369 1.15 -0.80 23.83
CA LEU A 369 1.11 -1.49 25.10
C LEU A 369 -0.14 -1.07 25.86
N PHE A 370 -0.75 -1.98 26.57
CA PHE A 370 -1.97 -1.73 27.35
C PHE A 370 -2.10 -2.79 28.43
N ASP A 371 -3.00 -2.56 29.37
CA ASP A 371 -3.36 -3.56 30.35
C ASP A 371 -4.87 -3.80 30.39
N THR A 372 -5.26 -5.05 30.58
CA THR A 372 -6.66 -5.48 30.54
C THR A 372 -6.88 -6.72 31.40
N ASP A 373 -8.10 -6.88 31.92
CA ASP A 373 -8.57 -8.13 32.53
C ASP A 373 -9.31 -9.05 31.54
N GLU A 374 -9.41 -8.64 30.26
CA GLU A 374 -9.87 -9.50 29.17
C GLU A 374 -8.81 -10.54 28.80
N ASP A 375 -9.23 -11.80 28.61
CA ASP A 375 -8.38 -12.84 28.04
C ASP A 375 -8.25 -12.66 26.51
N VAL A 376 -7.58 -11.58 26.11
CA VAL A 376 -7.40 -11.17 24.70
C VAL A 376 -6.66 -12.20 23.85
N MET A 377 -5.96 -13.15 24.47
CA MET A 377 -5.28 -14.26 23.79
C MET A 377 -6.10 -15.55 23.75
N ASN A 378 -7.27 -15.59 24.42
CA ASN A 378 -8.11 -16.78 24.56
C ASN A 378 -7.34 -18.00 25.08
N THR A 379 -6.53 -17.78 26.11
CA THR A 379 -5.63 -18.77 26.71
C THR A 379 -6.16 -19.35 28.04
N GLY A 380 -7.29 -18.85 28.52
CA GLY A 380 -7.84 -19.10 29.85
C GLY A 380 -7.16 -18.29 30.96
N MET A 381 -6.38 -17.26 30.61
CA MET A 381 -5.76 -16.39 31.62
C MET A 381 -6.81 -15.52 32.31
N SER A 382 -6.67 -15.39 33.63
CA SER A 382 -7.54 -14.55 34.47
C SER A 382 -6.72 -13.46 35.16
N GLY A 383 -7.41 -12.44 35.66
CA GLY A 383 -6.78 -11.28 36.29
C GLY A 383 -6.28 -10.25 35.27
N ARG A 384 -5.73 -9.15 35.76
CA ARG A 384 -5.29 -8.02 34.95
C ARG A 384 -3.85 -8.20 34.49
N GLN A 385 -3.62 -8.17 33.19
CA GLN A 385 -2.32 -8.44 32.56
C GLN A 385 -1.87 -7.29 31.68
N VAL A 386 -0.56 -7.20 31.43
CA VAL A 386 0.02 -6.21 30.53
C VAL A 386 0.39 -6.87 29.21
N TYR A 387 -0.02 -6.27 28.11
CA TYR A 387 0.21 -6.77 26.76
C TYR A 387 0.98 -5.78 25.89
N SER A 388 1.70 -6.33 24.91
CA SER A 388 2.27 -5.59 23.78
C SER A 388 1.63 -6.10 22.49
N LEU A 389 0.94 -5.19 21.77
CA LEU A 389 0.37 -5.40 20.45
C LEU A 389 1.29 -4.80 19.39
N ASN A 390 1.67 -5.60 18.39
CA ASN A 390 2.47 -5.20 17.24
C ASN A 390 1.61 -5.21 15.96
N VAL A 391 1.28 -4.03 15.46
CA VAL A 391 0.42 -3.85 14.27
C VAL A 391 1.19 -3.85 12.95
N PHE A 392 2.51 -4.13 12.97
CA PHE A 392 3.35 -4.16 11.78
C PHE A 392 2.84 -5.15 10.74
N GLY A 393 2.59 -4.67 9.51
CA GLY A 393 2.07 -5.47 8.40
C GLY A 393 0.64 -5.98 8.58
N ARG A 394 -0.08 -5.51 9.61
CA ARG A 394 -1.46 -5.90 9.92
C ARG A 394 -2.48 -4.82 9.62
N ILE A 395 -2.09 -3.56 9.65
CA ILE A 395 -2.89 -2.45 9.14
C ILE A 395 -2.65 -2.41 7.63
N PRO A 396 -3.68 -2.63 6.78
CA PRO A 396 -3.53 -2.43 5.34
C PRO A 396 -3.06 -1.00 5.09
N ASN A 397 -2.05 -0.81 4.24
CA ASN A 397 -1.66 0.50 3.72
C ASN A 397 -2.84 1.07 2.92
N SER A 398 -3.81 1.63 3.65
CA SER A 398 -5.09 2.04 3.11
C SER A 398 -5.01 3.52 2.82
N VAL A 399 -4.15 3.86 1.88
CA VAL A 399 -4.36 5.08 1.13
C VAL A 399 -5.59 4.79 0.25
N ILE A 400 -6.73 5.38 0.63
CA ILE A 400 -7.92 5.43 -0.24
C ILE A 400 -7.64 6.30 -1.49
N ALA A 401 -6.46 6.90 -1.65
CA ALA A 401 -6.13 7.83 -2.73
C ALA A 401 -6.35 7.31 -4.16
N LYS A 402 -6.49 5.99 -4.38
CA LYS A 402 -6.77 5.41 -5.69
C LYS A 402 -7.68 4.21 -5.57
N ARG A 403 -8.84 4.25 -6.22
CA ARG A 403 -9.74 3.11 -6.38
C ARG A 403 -10.16 3.00 -7.84
N SER A 404 -9.97 1.83 -8.42
CA SER A 404 -10.54 1.51 -9.73
C SER A 404 -11.89 0.83 -9.51
N VAL A 405 -12.96 1.46 -9.95
CA VAL A 405 -14.33 0.92 -9.90
C VAL A 405 -14.56 0.15 -11.21
N PRO A 406 -14.61 -1.19 -11.18
CA PRO A 406 -14.98 -1.97 -12.35
C PRO A 406 -16.48 -1.82 -12.61
N LEU A 407 -16.85 -1.59 -13.87
CA LEU A 407 -18.23 -1.35 -14.31
C LEU A 407 -18.68 -2.45 -15.27
N SER A 408 -19.93 -2.87 -15.14
CA SER A 408 -20.58 -3.82 -16.03
C SER A 408 -21.20 -3.08 -17.25
N PRO A 409 -21.20 -3.67 -18.47
CA PRO A 409 -20.64 -4.97 -18.84
C PRO A 409 -19.14 -4.96 -19.12
N GLN A 410 -18.55 -3.83 -19.55
CA GLN A 410 -17.12 -3.70 -19.89
C GLN A 410 -16.63 -2.26 -19.67
N GLY A 411 -16.34 -1.88 -18.42
CA GLY A 411 -15.83 -0.54 -18.13
C GLY A 411 -15.04 -0.44 -16.84
N GLN A 412 -14.37 0.70 -16.65
CA GLN A 412 -13.69 1.06 -15.42
C GLN A 412 -13.63 2.57 -15.29
N ILE A 413 -13.87 3.07 -14.07
CA ILE A 413 -13.57 4.45 -13.71
C ILE A 413 -12.62 4.45 -12.52
N GLN A 414 -11.53 5.20 -12.62
CA GLN A 414 -10.64 5.42 -11.50
C GLN A 414 -11.03 6.67 -10.71
N LEU A 415 -11.34 6.47 -9.45
CA LEU A 415 -11.63 7.53 -8.50
C LEU A 415 -10.38 7.79 -7.66
N LEU A 416 -9.85 9.01 -7.75
CA LEU A 416 -8.80 9.51 -6.86
C LEU A 416 -9.45 10.35 -5.79
N PHE A 417 -9.43 9.86 -4.55
CA PHE A 417 -10.04 10.56 -3.43
C PHE A 417 -9.04 11.52 -2.80
N GLY A 418 -9.49 12.76 -2.58
CA GLY A 418 -8.80 13.75 -1.76
C GLY A 418 -8.96 13.47 -0.27
N GLU A 419 -8.47 14.37 0.56
CA GLU A 419 -8.65 14.28 2.01
C GLU A 419 -10.15 14.31 2.36
N ARG A 420 -10.55 13.46 3.30
CA ARG A 420 -11.90 13.52 3.87
C ARG A 420 -12.00 14.65 4.88
N ASP A 421 -13.08 15.40 4.81
CA ASP A 421 -13.41 16.44 5.77
C ASP A 421 -14.17 15.89 7.00
N ASP A 422 -14.60 16.78 7.89
CA ASP A 422 -15.26 16.42 9.14
C ASP A 422 -16.67 15.82 9.00
N HIS A 423 -17.27 15.92 7.81
CA HIS A 423 -18.57 15.30 7.47
C HIS A 423 -18.39 13.95 6.75
N SER A 424 -17.16 13.43 6.70
CA SER A 424 -16.80 12.25 5.90
C SER A 424 -17.03 12.46 4.39
N GLU A 425 -16.93 13.70 3.93
CA GLU A 425 -16.99 14.05 2.52
C GLU A 425 -15.58 14.09 1.93
N ALA A 426 -15.40 13.70 0.66
CA ALA A 426 -14.12 13.80 -0.05
C ALA A 426 -14.32 14.38 -1.44
N THR A 427 -13.37 15.21 -1.89
CA THR A 427 -13.24 15.55 -3.32
C THR A 427 -12.80 14.32 -4.10
N ILE A 428 -13.30 14.17 -5.32
CA ILE A 428 -12.91 13.12 -6.25
C ILE A 428 -12.26 13.78 -7.47
N THR A 429 -11.13 13.24 -7.91
CA THR A 429 -10.56 13.51 -9.24
C THR A 429 -10.63 12.23 -10.08
N VAL A 430 -11.02 12.36 -11.34
CA VAL A 430 -11.15 11.25 -12.27
C VAL A 430 -10.19 11.46 -13.45
N PRO A 431 -9.04 10.77 -13.53
CA PRO A 431 -8.12 10.91 -14.65
C PRO A 431 -8.76 10.42 -15.96
N SER A 432 -8.77 11.24 -17.01
CA SER A 432 -9.39 10.84 -18.30
C SER A 432 -8.77 9.57 -18.90
N SER A 433 -7.45 9.41 -18.74
CA SER A 433 -6.72 8.21 -19.19
C SER A 433 -7.12 6.92 -18.46
N ALA A 434 -7.87 7.02 -17.37
CA ALA A 434 -8.32 5.89 -16.55
C ALA A 434 -9.86 5.78 -16.52
N VAL A 435 -10.53 6.38 -17.51
CA VAL A 435 -11.96 6.21 -17.78
C VAL A 435 -12.13 5.35 -19.03
N LYS A 436 -12.74 4.18 -18.86
CA LYS A 436 -13.23 3.33 -19.94
C LYS A 436 -14.71 3.08 -19.72
N LEU A 437 -15.56 3.74 -20.49
CA LEU A 437 -17.01 3.55 -20.43
C LEU A 437 -17.41 2.41 -21.37
N PRO A 438 -18.37 1.55 -20.98
CA PRO A 438 -18.88 0.51 -21.86
C PRO A 438 -19.63 1.12 -23.05
N PRO A 439 -19.58 0.50 -24.24
CA PRO A 439 -20.49 0.84 -25.34
C PRO A 439 -21.95 0.70 -24.91
N ILE A 440 -22.81 1.64 -25.29
CA ILE A 440 -24.23 1.67 -24.91
C ILE A 440 -25.08 1.30 -26.13
N PRO A 441 -25.50 0.03 -26.27
CA PRO A 441 -26.32 -0.38 -27.40
C PRO A 441 -27.76 0.12 -27.25
N VAL A 442 -28.29 0.71 -28.31
CA VAL A 442 -29.70 1.10 -28.42
C VAL A 442 -30.36 0.21 -29.47
N PRO A 443 -31.30 -0.68 -29.06
CA PRO A 443 -31.93 -1.63 -29.97
C PRO A 443 -32.53 -0.96 -31.21
N GLY A 444 -32.09 -1.39 -32.39
CA GLY A 444 -32.58 -0.88 -33.69
C GLY A 444 -32.00 0.48 -34.12
N PHE A 445 -31.03 1.04 -33.38
CA PHE A 445 -30.45 2.36 -33.64
C PHE A 445 -28.94 2.35 -33.84
N GLY A 446 -28.21 1.53 -33.09
CA GLY A 446 -26.74 1.45 -33.10
C GLY A 446 -26.17 1.48 -31.68
N THR A 447 -24.86 1.69 -31.57
CA THR A 447 -24.14 1.70 -30.28
C THR A 447 -23.51 3.07 -30.04
N PHE A 448 -23.88 3.71 -28.93
CA PHE A 448 -23.26 4.95 -28.50
C PHE A 448 -21.92 4.68 -27.82
N CYS A 449 -20.90 5.41 -28.25
CA CYS A 449 -19.53 5.34 -27.78
C CYS A 449 -19.16 6.65 -27.09
N ILE A 450 -18.72 6.57 -25.84
CA ILE A 450 -18.41 7.74 -25.02
C ILE A 450 -16.95 7.68 -24.59
N THR A 451 -16.19 8.72 -24.88
CA THR A 451 -14.76 8.82 -24.54
C THR A 451 -14.49 10.06 -23.70
N ALA A 452 -13.85 9.92 -22.54
CA ALA A 452 -13.46 11.07 -21.72
C ALA A 452 -12.33 11.86 -22.40
N THR A 453 -12.50 13.17 -22.53
CA THR A 453 -11.53 14.05 -23.22
C THR A 453 -10.66 14.84 -22.24
N ALA A 454 -11.10 15.04 -21.00
CA ALA A 454 -10.34 15.68 -19.94
C ALA A 454 -10.67 15.10 -18.54
N ASN A 455 -9.85 15.44 -17.55
CA ASN A 455 -10.03 14.96 -16.18
C ASN A 455 -11.35 15.44 -15.59
N GLY A 456 -12.03 14.55 -14.88
CA GLY A 456 -13.23 14.84 -14.12
C GLY A 456 -12.97 15.26 -12.69
N SER A 457 -14.01 15.81 -12.09
CA SER A 457 -14.05 16.15 -10.68
C SER A 457 -15.40 15.81 -10.08
N GLY A 458 -15.46 15.68 -8.75
CA GLY A 458 -16.67 15.31 -8.06
C GLY A 458 -16.52 15.26 -6.56
N PHE A 459 -17.53 14.69 -5.88
CA PHE A 459 -17.57 14.53 -4.44
C PHE A 459 -18.13 13.17 -4.03
N LEU A 460 -17.64 12.66 -2.90
CA LEU A 460 -18.19 11.54 -2.14
C LEU A 460 -18.77 12.09 -0.84
N ASP A 461 -19.97 11.69 -0.47
CA ASP A 461 -20.59 11.94 0.84
C ASP A 461 -20.92 10.59 1.50
N CYS A 462 -20.08 10.18 2.46
CA CYS A 462 -20.27 8.91 3.15
C CYS A 462 -21.37 8.93 4.21
N ALA A 463 -21.65 10.09 4.81
CA ALA A 463 -22.67 10.21 5.85
C ALA A 463 -24.07 10.43 5.26
N GLY A 464 -24.14 10.95 4.03
CA GLY A 464 -25.35 11.44 3.42
C GLY A 464 -25.79 12.76 4.05
N GLY A 465 -26.85 13.37 3.50
CA GLY A 465 -27.42 14.60 4.03
C GLY A 465 -26.98 15.88 3.31
N ARG A 466 -25.93 15.83 2.48
CA ARG A 466 -25.56 16.97 1.61
C ARG A 466 -26.63 17.21 0.55
N ALA A 467 -26.92 18.47 0.23
CA ALA A 467 -27.86 18.82 -0.84
C ALA A 467 -27.26 18.53 -2.24
N GLY A 468 -28.11 18.20 -3.22
CA GLY A 468 -27.72 18.05 -4.62
C GLY A 468 -27.35 16.63 -5.07
N GLY A 469 -27.81 15.59 -4.35
CA GLY A 469 -27.48 14.20 -4.68
C GLY A 469 -28.12 13.66 -5.96
N ASN A 470 -29.14 14.34 -6.48
CA ASN A 470 -29.83 13.97 -7.73
C ASN A 470 -29.51 15.00 -8.82
N ILE A 471 -29.38 14.52 -10.05
CA ILE A 471 -29.13 15.36 -11.23
C ILE A 471 -30.35 15.39 -12.14
N VAL A 472 -30.72 16.59 -12.59
CA VAL A 472 -31.76 16.81 -13.60
C VAL A 472 -31.13 17.60 -14.74
N LEU A 473 -31.13 17.01 -15.94
CA LEU A 473 -30.61 17.65 -17.14
C LEU A 473 -31.78 17.93 -18.09
N THR A 474 -31.98 19.20 -18.41
CA THR A 474 -33.02 19.65 -19.34
C THR A 474 -32.40 20.33 -20.54
N ARG A 475 -33.00 20.12 -21.71
CA ARG A 475 -32.60 20.76 -22.96
C ARG A 475 -33.83 21.01 -23.81
N ASP A 476 -33.82 22.06 -24.65
CA ASP A 476 -34.98 22.44 -25.45
C ASP A 476 -34.59 22.85 -26.88
N HIS A 477 -35.60 22.84 -27.76
CA HIS A 477 -35.57 23.46 -29.08
C HIS A 477 -36.39 24.76 -29.02
N TYR A 478 -35.73 25.92 -29.19
CA TYR A 478 -36.28 27.29 -29.25
C TYR A 478 -36.62 27.97 -27.91
N THR A 479 -36.04 29.16 -27.69
CA THR A 479 -36.19 29.98 -26.47
C THR A 479 -37.24 31.09 -26.64
N ASN A 480 -38.51 30.84 -26.30
CA ASN A 480 -39.31 31.60 -25.32
C ASN A 480 -40.76 31.06 -25.18
N ASP A 481 -41.25 31.01 -23.93
CA ASP A 481 -42.66 30.76 -23.58
C ASP A 481 -43.42 32.05 -23.19
N VAL A 482 -42.82 33.25 -23.31
CA VAL A 482 -43.34 34.48 -22.65
C VAL A 482 -43.20 35.81 -23.42
N ASP A 483 -42.55 35.93 -24.59
CA ASP A 483 -42.46 37.24 -25.30
C ASP A 483 -42.52 37.14 -26.85
N PRO A 484 -43.60 37.59 -27.50
CA PRO A 484 -43.81 37.46 -28.94
C PRO A 484 -43.00 38.42 -29.83
N THR A 485 -42.07 39.22 -29.29
CA THR A 485 -41.32 40.22 -30.09
C THR A 485 -39.98 39.74 -30.67
N CYS A 486 -39.49 38.55 -30.30
CA CYS A 486 -38.20 38.00 -30.79
C CYS A 486 -38.26 37.23 -32.13
N ALA A 487 -39.39 37.23 -32.84
CA ALA A 487 -39.60 36.36 -34.00
C ALA A 487 -39.17 36.94 -35.38
N VAL A 488 -38.59 38.15 -35.45
CA VAL A 488 -38.52 38.89 -36.74
C VAL A 488 -37.13 38.95 -37.37
N ASP A 489 -36.04 38.75 -36.62
CA ASP A 489 -34.67 39.04 -37.12
C ASP A 489 -33.71 37.83 -37.21
N GLY A 490 -34.20 36.59 -37.03
CA GLY A 490 -33.39 35.38 -37.29
C GLY A 490 -32.20 35.19 -36.34
N SER A 491 -32.24 35.78 -35.14
CA SER A 491 -31.22 35.63 -34.10
C SER A 491 -31.84 35.09 -32.82
N CYS A 492 -31.42 33.91 -32.40
CA CYS A 492 -31.72 33.39 -31.07
C CYS A 492 -30.80 34.05 -30.05
N GLU A 493 -31.36 34.74 -29.04
CA GLU A 493 -30.90 34.69 -27.64
C GLU A 493 -31.66 35.66 -26.70
N GLU A 494 -31.81 35.23 -25.43
CA GLU A 494 -32.06 36.10 -24.27
C GLU A 494 -30.82 36.96 -23.93
N GLY A 495 -30.99 38.28 -23.76
CA GLY A 495 -30.23 39.04 -22.75
C GLY A 495 -28.85 39.67 -23.02
N ARG A 496 -28.10 39.39 -24.12
CA ARG A 496 -26.73 39.91 -24.47
C ARG A 496 -25.58 39.44 -23.53
N THR A 497 -24.27 39.40 -23.85
CA THR A 497 -23.38 39.59 -25.03
C THR A 497 -22.66 38.27 -25.38
N CYS A 498 -22.56 37.96 -26.68
CA CYS A 498 -22.26 36.65 -27.25
C CYS A 498 -20.83 36.11 -26.99
N PRO A 499 -20.67 34.89 -26.43
CA PRO A 499 -19.54 34.04 -26.78
C PRO A 499 -19.73 33.54 -28.22
N GLY A 500 -18.65 33.32 -28.96
CA GLY A 500 -18.69 32.93 -30.37
C GLY A 500 -19.48 31.64 -30.67
N PRO A 501 -19.70 31.32 -31.95
CA PRO A 501 -20.61 30.26 -32.39
C PRO A 501 -20.21 28.90 -31.85
N LEU A 502 -21.10 28.23 -31.12
CA LEU A 502 -20.96 26.81 -30.78
C LEU A 502 -21.22 25.96 -32.04
N PRO A 503 -20.47 24.86 -32.26
CA PRO A 503 -20.66 23.99 -33.41
C PRO A 503 -21.90 23.10 -33.20
N HIS A 504 -22.89 23.23 -34.10
CA HIS A 504 -23.99 22.30 -34.43
C HIS A 504 -25.22 22.23 -33.49
N PRO A 505 -26.40 21.76 -33.97
CA PRO A 505 -26.81 21.30 -35.32
C PRO A 505 -28.15 21.93 -35.81
N HIS A 506 -28.20 23.23 -36.09
CA HIS A 506 -28.99 23.69 -37.24
C HIS A 506 -28.11 24.56 -38.10
N ILE A 507 -27.83 24.10 -39.31
CA ILE A 507 -27.01 24.86 -40.25
C ILE A 507 -27.94 25.51 -41.24
N SER A 508 -28.03 26.84 -41.16
CA SER A 508 -28.67 27.66 -42.19
C SER A 508 -28.03 27.46 -43.57
N ALA A 509 -26.81 26.90 -43.62
CA ALA A 509 -26.13 26.45 -44.82
C ALA A 509 -25.71 24.98 -44.68
N CYS A 510 -26.29 24.07 -45.48
CA CYS A 510 -25.96 22.64 -45.47
C CYS A 510 -24.44 22.39 -45.54
N PRO A 511 -23.92 21.35 -44.87
CA PRO A 511 -22.55 20.89 -45.03
C PRO A 511 -22.17 20.63 -46.48
N VAL A 512 -20.99 21.13 -46.87
CA VAL A 512 -20.42 20.94 -48.20
C VAL A 512 -19.06 20.27 -48.10
N CYS A 513 -18.75 19.48 -49.11
CA CYS A 513 -17.52 18.73 -49.18
C CYS A 513 -16.40 19.62 -49.73
N ILE A 514 -15.50 20.06 -48.86
CA ILE A 514 -14.37 20.93 -49.24
C ILE A 514 -13.08 20.13 -49.11
N ALA A 515 -12.38 19.96 -50.23
CA ALA A 515 -11.11 19.22 -50.30
C ALA A 515 -11.20 17.79 -49.75
N GLY A 516 -12.35 17.14 -49.94
CA GLY A 516 -12.59 15.76 -49.50
C GLY A 516 -12.94 15.62 -48.02
N ILE A 517 -13.22 16.73 -47.31
CA ILE A 517 -13.62 16.75 -45.91
C ILE A 517 -14.87 17.63 -45.73
N CYS A 518 -15.81 17.21 -44.88
CA CYS A 518 -16.97 18.03 -44.56
C CYS A 518 -16.57 19.25 -43.74
N ASN A 519 -16.96 20.44 -44.22
CA ASN A 519 -16.51 21.72 -43.69
C ASN A 519 -17.21 22.17 -42.40
N ASN A 520 -18.44 21.71 -42.20
CA ASN A 520 -19.27 21.94 -41.01
C ASN A 520 -20.31 20.79 -40.90
N GLY A 521 -21.28 20.91 -40.00
CA GLY A 521 -22.24 19.84 -39.65
C GLY A 521 -21.73 18.75 -38.69
N PRO A 522 -22.62 17.88 -38.17
CA PRO A 522 -22.24 16.76 -37.29
C PRO A 522 -21.20 15.80 -37.90
N ASN A 523 -20.98 15.88 -39.21
CA ASN A 523 -19.96 15.17 -39.96
C ASN A 523 -18.66 15.98 -40.17
N THR A 524 -18.45 17.10 -39.48
CA THR A 524 -17.26 17.96 -39.66
C THR A 524 -15.98 17.14 -39.47
N GLY A 525 -15.04 17.25 -40.40
CA GLY A 525 -13.79 16.48 -40.36
C GLY A 525 -13.88 15.06 -40.90
N GLN A 526 -15.09 14.55 -41.21
CA GLN A 526 -15.27 13.26 -41.87
C GLN A 526 -14.93 13.36 -43.38
N PRO A 527 -14.39 12.29 -43.99
CA PRO A 527 -14.10 12.26 -45.41
C PRO A 527 -15.39 12.25 -46.24
N CYS A 528 -15.38 12.97 -47.36
CA CYS A 528 -16.52 13.07 -48.27
C CYS A 528 -16.06 13.09 -49.73
N ALA A 529 -16.93 12.61 -50.62
CA ALA A 529 -16.71 12.69 -52.07
C ALA A 529 -17.57 13.76 -52.76
N THR A 530 -18.73 14.09 -52.17
CA THR A 530 -19.68 15.11 -52.66
C THR A 530 -20.38 15.75 -51.47
N ASP A 531 -21.01 16.91 -51.67
CA ASP A 531 -21.84 17.56 -50.65
C ASP A 531 -22.91 16.62 -50.08
N ALA A 532 -23.45 15.72 -50.92
CA ALA A 532 -24.40 14.69 -50.51
C ALA A 532 -23.86 13.76 -49.41
N GLY A 533 -22.55 13.50 -49.39
CA GLY A 533 -21.89 12.72 -48.34
C GLY A 533 -21.78 13.48 -47.01
N CYS A 534 -21.87 14.81 -47.02
CA CYS A 534 -21.87 15.62 -45.81
C CYS A 534 -23.29 15.87 -45.26
N VAL A 535 -24.34 15.70 -46.07
CA VAL A 535 -25.76 15.86 -45.68
C VAL A 535 -26.52 14.55 -45.53
N GLN A 536 -25.89 13.39 -45.73
CA GLN A 536 -26.55 12.10 -45.52
C GLN A 536 -27.09 12.03 -44.07
N ASN A 537 -28.42 11.96 -43.94
CA ASN A 537 -29.16 11.92 -42.66
C ASN A 537 -29.22 13.24 -41.87
N VAL A 538 -28.93 14.40 -42.50
CA VAL A 538 -29.07 15.74 -41.87
C VAL A 538 -30.24 16.49 -42.52
N LYS A 539 -31.22 16.95 -41.72
CA LYS A 539 -32.38 17.71 -42.20
C LYS A 539 -32.00 19.19 -42.37
N CYS A 540 -31.78 19.63 -43.61
CA CYS A 540 -31.57 21.06 -43.90
C CYS A 540 -32.91 21.81 -43.90
N VAL A 541 -33.16 22.61 -42.87
CA VAL A 541 -34.38 23.43 -42.74
C VAL A 541 -34.07 24.91 -43.03
N PRO A 542 -34.79 25.58 -43.94
CA PRO A 542 -34.65 27.02 -44.13
C PRO A 542 -35.10 27.77 -42.86
N GLY A 543 -34.16 28.44 -42.18
CA GLY A 543 -34.45 29.29 -41.00
C GLY A 543 -33.82 28.84 -39.67
N GLY A 544 -33.43 27.57 -39.53
CA GLY A 544 -32.84 26.99 -38.31
C GLY A 544 -33.79 26.89 -37.11
N THR A 545 -33.90 25.72 -36.47
CA THR A 545 -34.37 25.65 -35.07
C THR A 545 -33.19 26.06 -34.17
N CYS A 546 -33.40 26.36 -32.90
CA CYS A 546 -32.31 26.76 -31.99
C CYS A 546 -32.21 25.77 -30.86
N ASN A 547 -31.00 25.29 -30.58
CA ASN A 547 -30.76 24.31 -29.54
C ASN A 547 -30.33 25.03 -28.29
N GLY A 548 -31.18 24.99 -27.26
CA GLY A 548 -30.83 25.53 -25.97
C GLY A 548 -29.62 24.80 -25.36
N PRO A 549 -28.87 25.48 -24.48
CA PRO A 549 -27.84 24.83 -23.70
C PRO A 549 -28.45 23.76 -22.80
N VAL A 550 -27.67 22.73 -22.49
CA VAL A 550 -28.04 21.79 -21.42
C VAL A 550 -28.08 22.57 -20.10
N ARG A 551 -29.24 22.56 -19.44
CA ARG A 551 -29.39 23.09 -18.09
C ARG A 551 -29.30 21.93 -17.11
N THR A 552 -28.29 21.97 -16.25
CA THR A 552 -28.11 21.01 -15.17
C THR A 552 -28.61 21.62 -13.86
N GLU A 553 -29.55 20.94 -13.22
CA GLU A 553 -30.01 21.26 -11.88
C GLU A 553 -29.66 20.13 -10.92
N HIS A 554 -29.09 20.48 -9.77
CA HIS A 554 -28.80 19.54 -8.69
C HIS A 554 -29.90 19.67 -7.64
N SER A 555 -30.59 18.56 -7.36
CA SER A 555 -31.72 18.52 -6.43
C SER A 555 -31.60 17.38 -5.44
N GLY A 556 -32.54 17.29 -4.50
CA GLY A 556 -32.56 16.23 -3.50
C GLY A 556 -31.36 16.25 -2.55
N VAL A 557 -31.08 15.10 -1.94
CA VAL A 557 -30.07 14.94 -0.89
C VAL A 557 -29.23 13.70 -1.18
N TYR A 558 -27.92 13.78 -0.96
CA TYR A 558 -27.02 12.63 -1.00
C TYR A 558 -27.49 11.59 0.01
N ARG A 559 -27.60 10.34 -0.44
CA ARG A 559 -27.72 9.19 0.46
C ARG A 559 -26.35 8.91 1.07
N ALA A 560 -26.30 8.17 2.17
CA ALA A 560 -25.02 7.67 2.68
C ALA A 560 -24.29 6.89 1.57
N GLY A 561 -23.03 7.27 1.29
CA GLY A 561 -22.28 6.73 0.16
C GLY A 561 -22.54 7.40 -1.17
N GLY A 562 -23.18 8.57 -1.17
CA GLY A 562 -23.53 9.32 -2.36
C GLY A 562 -22.27 9.79 -3.09
N VAL A 563 -22.21 9.61 -4.41
CA VAL A 563 -21.13 10.09 -5.25
C VAL A 563 -21.73 10.84 -6.41
N GLN A 564 -21.12 11.97 -6.75
CA GLN A 564 -21.37 12.67 -8.00
C GLN A 564 -20.02 12.99 -8.66
N VAL A 565 -19.88 12.69 -9.95
CA VAL A 565 -18.69 12.99 -10.74
C VAL A 565 -19.09 13.52 -12.11
N GLY A 566 -18.41 14.56 -12.57
CA GLY A 566 -18.62 15.16 -13.89
C GLY A 566 -17.32 15.28 -14.67
N PHE A 567 -17.38 15.05 -15.98
CA PHE A 567 -16.25 15.25 -16.89
C PHE A 567 -16.66 15.48 -18.35
N PRO A 568 -15.82 16.20 -19.11
CA PRO A 568 -15.99 16.36 -20.55
C PRO A 568 -15.81 15.01 -21.28
N VAL A 569 -16.72 14.73 -22.21
CA VAL A 569 -16.70 13.54 -23.06
C VAL A 569 -16.97 13.89 -24.52
N ASP A 570 -16.48 13.03 -25.40
CA ASP A 570 -16.87 12.98 -26.81
C ASP A 570 -17.82 11.79 -27.02
N VAL A 571 -18.94 12.03 -27.68
CA VAL A 571 -19.93 11.01 -28.04
C VAL A 571 -19.86 10.72 -29.54
N GLY A 572 -19.94 9.45 -29.90
CA GLY A 572 -20.12 8.98 -31.27
C GLY A 572 -21.18 7.89 -31.35
N LEU A 573 -21.69 7.65 -32.55
CA LEU A 573 -22.66 6.59 -32.83
C LEU A 573 -22.09 5.63 -33.89
N SER A 574 -21.84 4.39 -33.48
CA SER A 574 -21.36 3.29 -34.33
C SER A 574 -22.53 2.40 -34.77
N LEU A 575 -22.59 2.03 -36.06
CA LEU A 575 -23.65 1.18 -36.62
C LEU A 575 -23.31 -0.31 -36.54
N ASP A 576 -22.05 -0.66 -36.77
CA ASP A 576 -21.57 -2.03 -36.78
C ASP A 576 -20.19 -2.13 -36.15
N ALA A 577 -19.94 -3.25 -35.48
CA ALA A 577 -18.63 -3.57 -34.94
C ALA A 577 -17.68 -3.81 -36.11
N GLY A 578 -16.49 -3.21 -36.07
CA GLY A 578 -15.48 -3.36 -37.10
C GLY A 578 -15.00 -4.80 -37.31
N LYS A 579 -13.88 -4.96 -38.02
CA LYS A 579 -13.29 -6.28 -38.32
C LYS A 579 -12.83 -7.03 -37.08
N ASP A 580 -12.58 -6.32 -35.99
CA ASP A 580 -12.20 -6.90 -34.71
C ASP A 580 -13.39 -7.45 -33.90
N GLY A 581 -14.63 -7.18 -34.35
CA GLY A 581 -15.86 -7.63 -33.69
C GLY A 581 -16.20 -6.85 -32.42
N PHE A 582 -15.52 -5.72 -32.15
CA PHE A 582 -15.78 -4.85 -31.01
C PHE A 582 -16.31 -3.49 -31.46
N PHE A 583 -17.31 -2.95 -30.77
CA PHE A 583 -17.79 -1.58 -30.99
C PHE A 583 -16.84 -0.56 -30.35
N CYS A 584 -16.90 0.67 -30.84
CA CYS A 584 -16.16 1.84 -30.42
C CYS A 584 -14.66 1.82 -30.77
N THR A 585 -14.30 1.15 -31.86
CA THR A 585 -12.92 1.04 -32.34
C THR A 585 -12.68 1.89 -33.59
N THR A 586 -11.44 1.95 -34.05
CA THR A 586 -11.08 2.80 -35.19
C THR A 586 -11.59 2.29 -36.53
N ASP A 587 -11.96 1.01 -36.61
CA ASP A 587 -12.41 0.32 -37.82
C ASP A 587 -13.93 0.15 -37.92
N ASP A 588 -14.68 0.65 -36.94
CA ASP A 588 -16.13 0.76 -36.95
C ASP A 588 -16.67 1.64 -38.08
N GLU A 589 -17.91 1.37 -38.49
CA GLU A 589 -18.71 2.27 -39.33
C GLU A 589 -19.47 3.28 -38.45
N TRP A 590 -19.13 4.57 -38.57
CA TRP A 590 -19.65 5.65 -37.73
C TRP A 590 -20.71 6.49 -38.45
N VAL A 591 -21.81 6.81 -37.75
CA VAL A 591 -22.78 7.82 -38.19
C VAL A 591 -22.24 9.23 -37.96
N PHE A 592 -21.67 9.46 -36.78
CA PHE A 592 -20.97 10.69 -36.42
C PHE A 592 -19.97 10.37 -35.30
N LYS A 593 -18.98 11.26 -35.10
CA LYS A 593 -17.92 11.09 -34.10
C LYS A 593 -17.52 12.43 -33.49
N ASN A 594 -17.10 12.40 -32.23
CA ASN A 594 -16.57 13.55 -31.49
C ASN A 594 -17.59 14.68 -31.28
N LEU A 595 -18.81 14.33 -30.86
CA LEU A 595 -19.76 15.32 -30.36
C LEU A 595 -19.41 15.65 -28.90
N PRO A 596 -18.86 16.86 -28.61
CA PRO A 596 -18.44 17.20 -27.26
C PRO A 596 -19.66 17.46 -26.36
N THR A 597 -19.66 16.89 -25.17
CA THR A 597 -20.68 17.12 -24.14
C THR A 597 -20.09 16.92 -22.75
N GLU A 598 -20.80 17.35 -21.71
CA GLU A 598 -20.51 16.97 -20.32
C GLU A 598 -21.30 15.72 -19.95
N LEU A 599 -20.64 14.78 -19.28
CA LEU A 599 -21.29 13.64 -18.65
C LEU A 599 -21.20 13.80 -17.12
N GLU A 600 -22.36 13.94 -16.49
CA GLU A 600 -22.49 13.85 -15.04
C GLU A 600 -23.07 12.48 -14.64
N LEU A 601 -22.41 11.85 -13.67
CA LEU A 601 -22.83 10.59 -13.06
C LEU A 601 -23.12 10.82 -11.58
N THR A 602 -24.18 10.21 -11.07
CA THR A 602 -24.53 10.22 -9.65
C THR A 602 -24.89 8.81 -9.16
N THR A 603 -24.74 8.53 -7.87
CA THR A 603 -25.35 7.35 -7.23
C THR A 603 -26.75 7.62 -6.66
N GLY A 604 -27.25 8.86 -6.80
CA GLY A 604 -28.64 9.25 -6.58
C GLY A 604 -29.53 8.92 -7.78
N SER A 605 -30.42 9.84 -8.18
CA SER A 605 -31.21 9.70 -9.42
C SER A 605 -30.75 10.67 -10.50
N ALA A 606 -30.81 10.23 -11.76
CA ALA A 606 -30.55 11.04 -12.93
C ALA A 606 -31.81 11.14 -13.80
N THR A 607 -32.31 12.36 -14.01
CA THR A 607 -33.47 12.63 -14.88
C THR A 607 -33.04 13.48 -16.06
N GLY A 608 -33.30 13.02 -17.28
CA GLY A 608 -33.06 13.76 -18.52
C GLY A 608 -34.38 14.15 -19.15
N ALA A 609 -34.52 15.39 -19.62
CA ALA A 609 -35.67 15.82 -20.39
C ALA A 609 -35.28 16.64 -21.63
N ILE A 610 -35.97 16.38 -22.73
CA ILE A 610 -35.96 17.21 -23.93
C ILE A 610 -37.34 17.84 -24.04
N LEU A 611 -37.39 19.16 -23.93
CA LEU A 611 -38.58 19.95 -24.22
C LEU A 611 -38.63 20.22 -25.73
N ASP A 612 -39.84 20.24 -26.28
CA ASP A 612 -40.11 20.40 -27.71
C ASP A 612 -39.44 19.35 -28.62
N ALA A 613 -39.44 18.10 -28.16
CA ALA A 613 -38.77 17.00 -28.82
C ALA A 613 -39.26 16.77 -30.26
N ASN A 614 -38.31 16.53 -31.16
CA ASN A 614 -38.42 16.41 -32.62
C ASN A 614 -38.92 17.70 -33.30
N ASP A 615 -38.49 18.86 -32.82
CA ASP A 615 -38.95 20.18 -33.28
C ASP A 615 -40.47 20.41 -33.10
N VAL A 616 -41.13 19.75 -32.15
CA VAL A 616 -42.59 19.85 -31.93
C VAL A 616 -42.90 20.55 -30.61
N ILE A 617 -43.41 21.79 -30.70
CA ILE A 617 -43.79 22.60 -29.52
C ILE A 617 -44.75 21.84 -28.60
N GLY A 618 -44.44 21.81 -27.30
CA GLY A 618 -45.17 21.15 -26.23
C GLY A 618 -44.92 19.64 -26.13
N ASN A 619 -44.12 19.05 -27.01
CA ASN A 619 -43.78 17.63 -26.96
C ASN A 619 -42.59 17.42 -26.00
N THR A 620 -42.76 16.66 -24.93
CA THR A 620 -41.68 16.41 -23.95
C THR A 620 -41.28 14.95 -23.95
N MET A 621 -39.97 14.70 -24.05
CA MET A 621 -39.38 13.39 -23.79
C MET A 621 -38.67 13.43 -22.44
N THR A 622 -38.83 12.38 -21.64
CA THR A 622 -38.17 12.27 -20.34
C THR A 622 -37.69 10.85 -20.09
N VAL A 623 -36.49 10.73 -19.52
CA VAL A 623 -35.92 9.48 -19.04
C VAL A 623 -35.50 9.71 -17.59
N ASN A 624 -35.75 8.73 -16.72
CA ASN A 624 -35.29 8.76 -15.35
C ASN A 624 -34.62 7.42 -15.01
N ASP A 625 -33.50 7.50 -14.32
CA ASP A 625 -32.75 6.35 -13.85
C ASP A 625 -32.29 6.56 -12.40
N ALA A 626 -32.16 5.47 -11.66
CA ALA A 626 -31.81 5.49 -10.25
C ALA A 626 -30.55 4.66 -10.00
N GLY A 627 -29.54 5.32 -9.45
CA GLY A 627 -28.32 4.70 -8.97
C GLY A 627 -28.45 4.14 -7.56
N ALA A 628 -27.32 3.66 -7.07
CA ALA A 628 -27.19 3.13 -5.72
C ALA A 628 -25.85 3.57 -5.12
N GLY A 629 -25.90 4.07 -3.89
CA GLY A 629 -24.74 4.59 -3.16
C GLY A 629 -23.66 3.55 -2.92
N PHE A 630 -22.42 4.01 -2.78
CA PHE A 630 -21.32 3.16 -2.33
C PHE A 630 -21.47 2.87 -0.84
N ASP A 631 -21.40 1.61 -0.42
CA ASP A 631 -21.15 1.33 1.00
C ASP A 631 -19.74 1.84 1.33
N CYS A 632 -19.64 2.95 2.07
CA CYS A 632 -18.36 3.61 2.30
C CYS A 632 -17.35 2.74 3.03
N TRP A 633 -17.79 1.79 3.87
CA TRP A 633 -16.91 0.82 4.48
C TRP A 633 -16.36 -0.17 3.44
N ARG A 634 -17.23 -0.69 2.56
CA ARG A 634 -16.81 -1.57 1.46
C ARG A 634 -15.91 -0.86 0.45
N LEU A 635 -16.16 0.43 0.19
CA LEU A 635 -15.36 1.28 -0.69
C LEU A 635 -13.88 1.33 -0.24
N GLU A 636 -13.62 1.40 1.08
CA GLU A 636 -12.25 1.39 1.62
C GLU A 636 -11.55 0.06 1.37
N GLN A 637 -12.32 -1.02 1.35
CA GLN A 637 -11.87 -2.39 1.08
C GLN A 637 -11.73 -2.68 -0.42
N GLY A 638 -12.10 -1.74 -1.30
CA GLY A 638 -12.13 -1.96 -2.75
C GLY A 638 -13.29 -2.86 -3.21
N ASN A 639 -14.33 -3.00 -2.38
CA ASN A 639 -15.55 -3.69 -2.70
C ASN A 639 -16.63 -2.67 -3.10
N PHE A 640 -17.12 -2.76 -4.33
CA PHE A 640 -18.11 -1.82 -4.88
C PHE A 640 -19.48 -2.48 -5.07
N GLU A 641 -19.74 -3.62 -4.42
CA GLU A 641 -20.99 -4.37 -4.59
C GLU A 641 -22.22 -3.53 -4.24
N GLY A 642 -23.19 -3.58 -5.15
CA GLY A 642 -24.47 -2.89 -4.99
C GLY A 642 -24.44 -1.41 -5.33
N ALA A 643 -23.26 -0.83 -5.61
CA ALA A 643 -23.16 0.55 -6.08
C ALA A 643 -23.52 0.63 -7.58
N ALA A 644 -24.17 1.72 -7.99
CA ALA A 644 -24.47 2.01 -9.38
C ALA A 644 -24.39 3.50 -9.64
N LEU A 645 -23.61 3.88 -10.65
CA LEU A 645 -23.52 5.25 -11.15
C LEU A 645 -24.51 5.39 -12.31
N VAL A 646 -25.34 6.44 -12.26
CA VAL A 646 -26.33 6.76 -13.29
C VAL A 646 -26.13 8.17 -13.83
N GLY A 647 -26.37 8.36 -15.13
CA GLY A 647 -26.34 9.64 -15.81
C GLY A 647 -27.26 9.64 -17.02
N VAL A 648 -27.43 10.81 -17.65
CA VAL A 648 -28.28 10.98 -18.83
C VAL A 648 -27.65 11.98 -19.80
N LEU A 649 -27.80 11.76 -21.09
CA LEU A 649 -27.34 12.67 -22.15
C LEU A 649 -28.53 13.05 -23.06
N PRO A 650 -29.12 14.25 -22.91
CA PRO A 650 -30.12 14.76 -23.84
C PRO A 650 -29.44 15.32 -25.09
N LEU A 651 -29.52 14.56 -26.19
CA LEU A 651 -28.93 14.87 -27.47
C LEU A 651 -30.02 15.30 -28.46
N LEU A 652 -29.79 16.44 -29.12
CA LEU A 652 -30.70 17.03 -30.10
C LEU A 652 -30.15 16.84 -31.52
N ASP A 653 -31.04 16.69 -32.48
CA ASP A 653 -30.75 16.55 -33.92
C ASP A 653 -29.63 15.57 -34.28
N ILE A 654 -29.63 14.41 -33.63
CA ILE A 654 -28.73 13.33 -33.98
C ILE A 654 -29.05 12.87 -35.43
N PRO A 655 -28.06 12.76 -36.32
CA PRO A 655 -28.28 12.20 -37.66
C PRO A 655 -28.70 10.74 -37.53
N THR A 656 -29.85 10.35 -38.08
CA THR A 656 -30.33 8.96 -37.98
C THR A 656 -30.72 8.39 -39.33
N ALA A 657 -30.52 7.08 -39.50
CA ALA A 657 -30.96 6.35 -40.70
C ALA A 657 -32.48 6.04 -40.70
N ALA A 658 -33.18 6.28 -39.58
CA ALA A 658 -34.59 5.98 -39.39
C ALA A 658 -35.47 7.26 -39.52
N PRO A 659 -36.48 7.30 -40.39
CA PRO A 659 -37.34 8.48 -40.53
C PRO A 659 -38.12 8.77 -39.23
N GLY A 660 -37.99 9.98 -38.68
CA GLY A 660 -38.85 10.50 -37.60
C GLY A 660 -38.25 10.58 -36.20
N PHE A 661 -36.95 10.31 -36.03
CA PHE A 661 -36.25 10.45 -34.75
C PHE A 661 -35.04 11.37 -34.92
N SER A 662 -35.14 12.61 -34.44
CA SER A 662 -34.01 13.56 -34.40
C SER A 662 -33.44 13.71 -32.99
N ASP A 663 -34.27 13.52 -31.95
CA ASP A 663 -33.87 13.73 -30.56
C ASP A 663 -33.79 12.44 -29.76
N VAL A 664 -32.75 12.30 -28.96
CA VAL A 664 -32.47 11.10 -28.18
C VAL A 664 -31.97 11.46 -26.79
N ILE A 665 -32.53 10.81 -25.77
CA ILE A 665 -31.98 10.83 -24.42
C ILE A 665 -31.28 9.50 -24.19
N VAL A 666 -29.96 9.52 -24.02
CA VAL A 666 -29.15 8.32 -23.76
C VAL A 666 -28.97 8.14 -22.25
N PRO A 667 -29.61 7.14 -21.61
CA PRO A 667 -29.32 6.81 -20.22
C PRO A 667 -27.96 6.10 -20.12
N VAL A 668 -27.19 6.48 -19.11
CA VAL A 668 -25.89 5.87 -18.77
C VAL A 668 -26.07 5.17 -17.43
N HIS A 669 -26.28 3.85 -17.44
CA HIS A 669 -26.42 3.04 -16.23
C HIS A 669 -25.17 2.16 -16.05
N LEU A 670 -24.41 2.41 -14.99
CA LEU A 670 -23.11 1.79 -14.75
C LEU A 670 -23.11 1.09 -13.38
N PRO A 671 -23.58 -0.17 -13.31
CA PRO A 671 -23.55 -0.93 -12.08
C PRO A 671 -22.11 -1.38 -11.80
N ALA A 672 -21.67 -1.19 -10.57
CA ALA A 672 -20.36 -1.62 -10.13
C ALA A 672 -20.32 -3.14 -9.94
N LEU A 673 -19.23 -3.76 -10.37
CA LEU A 673 -19.00 -5.20 -10.23
C LEU A 673 -18.52 -5.50 -8.80
N GLY A 674 -19.44 -5.89 -7.94
CA GLY A 674 -19.17 -6.21 -6.53
C GLY A 674 -18.48 -7.54 -6.33
N GLY A 675 -17.20 -7.55 -5.91
CA GLY A 675 -16.48 -8.78 -5.53
C GLY A 675 -16.38 -9.87 -6.60
N LYS A 676 -16.92 -9.65 -7.80
CA LYS A 676 -16.88 -10.54 -8.95
C LYS A 676 -15.50 -10.44 -9.60
N PRO A 677 -14.96 -11.56 -10.14
CA PRO A 677 -13.68 -11.54 -10.81
C PRO A 677 -13.64 -10.49 -11.93
N TYR A 678 -12.75 -9.52 -11.77
CA TYR A 678 -12.32 -8.63 -12.86
C TYR A 678 -11.27 -9.37 -13.68
N VAL A 679 -11.50 -9.48 -14.97
CA VAL A 679 -10.52 -9.98 -15.93
C VAL A 679 -9.85 -8.78 -16.57
N GLU A 680 -8.61 -8.48 -16.17
CA GLU A 680 -7.78 -7.54 -16.94
C GLU A 680 -7.23 -8.31 -18.13
N CYS A 681 -7.75 -8.05 -19.32
CA CYS A 681 -7.18 -8.58 -20.56
C CYS A 681 -6.41 -7.47 -21.25
N ASP A 682 -5.10 -7.66 -21.40
CA ASP A 682 -4.35 -7.00 -22.45
C ASP A 682 -4.36 -7.86 -23.73
N THR A 683 -3.67 -7.42 -24.78
CA THR A 683 -3.63 -8.12 -26.07
C THR A 683 -2.99 -9.52 -26.02
N LEU A 684 -2.48 -10.01 -24.88
CA LEU A 684 -1.82 -11.32 -24.75
C LEU A 684 -2.06 -12.09 -23.43
N ALA A 685 -2.71 -11.56 -22.38
CA ALA A 685 -3.09 -12.35 -21.19
C ALA A 685 -4.25 -11.76 -20.37
N CYS A 686 -5.06 -12.64 -19.76
CA CYS A 686 -6.15 -12.32 -18.86
C CYS A 686 -5.82 -12.80 -17.42
N LYS A 687 -5.94 -11.95 -16.38
CA LYS A 687 -5.65 -12.31 -14.98
C LYS A 687 -6.86 -12.12 -14.06
N VAL A 688 -7.13 -13.12 -13.19
CA VAL A 688 -8.27 -13.14 -12.22
C VAL A 688 -7.77 -13.07 -10.76
N LEU A 689 -8.43 -12.29 -9.90
CA LEU A 689 -8.32 -12.31 -8.43
C LEU A 689 -9.72 -12.66 -7.84
N THR A 690 -9.89 -13.75 -7.07
CA THR A 690 -11.23 -14.34 -6.81
C THR A 690 -11.60 -14.59 -5.32
N VAL A 691 -12.88 -14.33 -5.01
CA VAL A 691 -13.74 -14.93 -3.95
C VAL A 691 -15.03 -15.39 -4.67
N CYS A 692 -15.68 -16.52 -4.29
CA CYS A 692 -16.89 -17.04 -4.98
C CYS A 692 -18.15 -17.06 -4.09
N LEU A 693 -19.35 -17.07 -4.69
CA LEU A 693 -20.63 -17.17 -3.96
C LEU A 693 -21.52 -18.35 -4.44
N THR A 694 -21.36 -18.78 -5.68
CA THR A 694 -22.07 -19.91 -6.30
C THR A 694 -21.09 -20.73 -7.15
N ASN A 695 -21.43 -21.98 -7.46
CA ASN A 695 -20.57 -22.83 -8.31
C ASN A 695 -20.33 -22.23 -9.70
N VAL A 696 -21.30 -21.46 -10.23
CA VAL A 696 -21.15 -20.78 -11.53
C VAL A 696 -20.05 -19.72 -11.49
N ASP A 697 -19.80 -19.10 -10.33
CA ASP A 697 -18.76 -18.07 -10.17
C ASP A 697 -17.33 -18.64 -10.19
N CYS A 698 -17.19 -19.96 -10.10
CA CYS A 698 -15.91 -20.65 -10.08
C CYS A 698 -15.48 -21.22 -11.41
N SER A 699 -16.31 -21.06 -12.46
CA SER A 699 -15.93 -21.52 -13.79
C SER A 699 -14.75 -20.70 -14.29
N ASP A 700 -13.56 -21.29 -14.27
CA ASP A 700 -12.34 -20.66 -14.74
C ASP A 700 -12.09 -20.96 -16.24
N GLY A 701 -13.06 -21.64 -16.88
CA GLY A 701 -13.00 -22.07 -18.26
C GLY A 701 -12.07 -23.26 -18.50
N ASN A 702 -11.48 -23.83 -17.44
CA ASN A 702 -10.59 -24.98 -17.48
C ASN A 702 -11.38 -26.29 -17.35
N VAL A 703 -11.79 -26.84 -18.48
CA VAL A 703 -12.50 -28.13 -18.57
C VAL A 703 -11.73 -29.27 -17.86
N CYS A 704 -10.41 -29.14 -17.67
CA CYS A 704 -9.52 -30.19 -17.19
C CYS A 704 -9.42 -30.33 -15.69
N ASN A 705 -9.90 -29.36 -14.93
CA ASN A 705 -9.99 -29.49 -13.48
C ASN A 705 -11.43 -29.79 -13.02
N GLY A 706 -12.35 -30.05 -13.97
CA GLY A 706 -13.74 -30.43 -13.72
C GLY A 706 -14.62 -29.26 -13.27
N VAL A 707 -15.94 -29.46 -13.28
CA VAL A 707 -16.91 -28.42 -12.87
C VAL A 707 -16.64 -27.98 -11.44
N GLU A 708 -16.24 -26.72 -11.29
CA GLU A 708 -15.75 -26.15 -10.05
C GLU A 708 -16.90 -25.86 -9.09
N ALA A 709 -16.64 -26.09 -7.81
CA ALA A 709 -17.60 -25.83 -6.75
C ALA A 709 -17.12 -24.67 -5.88
N CYS A 710 -18.05 -23.79 -5.52
CA CYS A 710 -17.79 -22.77 -4.54
C CYS A 710 -18.01 -23.37 -3.14
N ILE A 711 -16.92 -23.51 -2.37
CA ILE A 711 -16.96 -24.06 -1.01
C ILE A 711 -16.31 -23.05 -0.07
N ASN A 712 -17.07 -22.55 0.91
CA ASN A 712 -16.62 -21.56 1.90
C ASN A 712 -15.91 -20.36 1.23
N ASN A 713 -16.57 -19.79 0.21
CA ASN A 713 -16.12 -18.61 -0.53
C ASN A 713 -14.79 -18.79 -1.29
N THR A 714 -14.33 -20.03 -1.45
CA THR A 714 -13.12 -20.39 -2.21
C THR A 714 -13.52 -21.31 -3.35
N CYS A 715 -13.03 -21.04 -4.55
CA CYS A 715 -13.21 -21.95 -5.67
C CYS A 715 -12.39 -23.20 -5.48
N VAL A 716 -13.07 -24.34 -5.45
CA VAL A 716 -12.45 -25.66 -5.38
C VAL A 716 -12.66 -26.32 -6.74
N PRO A 717 -11.59 -26.75 -7.43
CA PRO A 717 -11.73 -27.47 -8.69
C PRO A 717 -12.57 -28.74 -8.52
N GLY A 718 -13.30 -29.13 -9.57
CA GLY A 718 -14.10 -30.34 -9.61
C GLY A 718 -13.28 -31.62 -9.81
N THR A 719 -13.96 -32.69 -10.24
CA THR A 719 -13.30 -33.94 -10.66
C THR A 719 -12.85 -33.81 -12.12
N PRO A 720 -11.54 -33.91 -12.42
CA PRO A 720 -11.04 -33.89 -13.80
C PRO A 720 -11.70 -34.96 -14.69
N PRO A 721 -11.96 -34.68 -15.98
CA PRO A 721 -12.40 -35.69 -16.93
C PRO A 721 -11.32 -36.77 -17.15
N THR A 722 -11.73 -38.04 -17.28
CA THR A 722 -10.83 -39.12 -17.70
C THR A 722 -10.63 -39.04 -19.21
N CYS A 723 -9.43 -38.68 -19.65
CA CYS A 723 -9.17 -38.42 -21.06
C CYS A 723 -8.73 -39.64 -21.88
N ASP A 724 -8.34 -40.74 -21.23
CA ASP A 724 -7.91 -41.96 -21.91
C ASP A 724 -9.03 -42.53 -22.80
N ASP A 725 -8.84 -42.50 -24.12
CA ASP A 725 -9.80 -43.00 -25.11
C ASP A 725 -9.52 -44.46 -25.52
N GLY A 726 -8.44 -45.05 -24.98
CA GLY A 726 -8.02 -46.42 -25.25
C GLY A 726 -7.34 -46.62 -26.61
N ASP A 727 -7.05 -45.57 -27.36
CA ASP A 727 -6.27 -45.62 -28.59
C ASP A 727 -4.78 -45.30 -28.30
N PRO A 728 -3.88 -46.30 -28.31
CA PRO A 728 -2.46 -46.02 -28.12
C PRO A 728 -1.86 -45.20 -29.28
N CYS A 729 -2.52 -45.07 -30.43
CA CYS A 729 -1.92 -44.51 -31.66
C CYS A 729 -1.94 -43.00 -31.78
N ASN A 730 -2.89 -42.33 -31.15
CA ASN A 730 -2.94 -40.88 -31.04
C ASN A 730 -2.22 -40.38 -29.76
N GLY A 731 -1.68 -41.31 -28.97
CA GLY A 731 -0.87 -41.04 -27.78
C GLY A 731 -1.70 -40.60 -26.59
N ALA A 732 -1.15 -40.81 -25.37
CA ALA A 732 -1.86 -40.54 -24.13
C ALA A 732 -2.48 -39.14 -24.11
N GLU A 733 -3.80 -39.10 -23.98
CA GLU A 733 -4.57 -37.87 -24.11
C GLU A 733 -4.18 -36.89 -23.01
N THR A 734 -3.99 -35.65 -23.43
CA THR A 734 -3.74 -34.54 -22.52
C THR A 734 -4.96 -33.66 -22.50
N CYS A 735 -5.37 -33.25 -21.31
CA CYS A 735 -6.50 -32.36 -21.21
C CYS A 735 -6.05 -30.91 -21.48
N HIS A 736 -6.57 -30.32 -22.56
CA HIS A 736 -6.36 -28.92 -22.89
C HIS A 736 -7.37 -28.04 -22.13
N PRO A 737 -6.94 -26.99 -21.41
CA PRO A 737 -7.81 -26.24 -20.49
C PRO A 737 -9.13 -25.79 -21.10
N VAL A 738 -9.13 -25.30 -22.35
CA VAL A 738 -10.36 -24.80 -22.99
C VAL A 738 -11.04 -25.83 -23.91
N LEU A 739 -10.27 -26.78 -24.47
CA LEU A 739 -10.73 -27.67 -25.55
C LEU A 739 -11.08 -29.09 -25.04
N GLY A 740 -10.85 -29.36 -23.76
CA GLY A 740 -11.06 -30.67 -23.15
C GLY A 740 -9.98 -31.67 -23.55
N CYS A 741 -10.28 -32.96 -23.43
CA CYS A 741 -9.35 -34.05 -23.75
C CYS A 741 -8.92 -33.98 -25.22
N GLN A 742 -7.62 -33.83 -25.44
CA GLN A 742 -7.00 -33.84 -26.76
C GLN A 742 -6.11 -35.07 -26.88
N PRO A 743 -6.07 -35.71 -28.05
CA PRO A 743 -5.08 -36.74 -28.34
C PRO A 743 -3.67 -36.23 -28.06
N GLY A 744 -2.83 -37.12 -27.53
CA GLY A 744 -1.44 -36.83 -27.25
C GLY A 744 -0.60 -36.69 -28.53
N THR A 745 0.72 -36.86 -28.36
CA THR A 745 1.58 -37.03 -29.53
C THR A 745 1.36 -38.43 -30.06
N ALA A 746 0.96 -38.52 -31.33
CA ALA A 746 0.75 -39.80 -32.01
C ALA A 746 1.94 -40.74 -31.76
N LEU A 747 1.63 -42.00 -31.43
CA LEU A 747 2.64 -43.01 -31.16
C LEU A 747 3.47 -43.22 -32.42
N ASN A 748 4.76 -42.89 -32.33
CA ASN A 748 5.68 -43.14 -33.41
C ASN A 748 5.95 -44.64 -33.49
N CYS A 749 5.41 -45.26 -34.53
CA CYS A 749 5.62 -46.68 -34.80
C CYS A 749 6.82 -46.95 -35.69
N ASP A 750 7.61 -45.95 -36.02
CA ASP A 750 8.89 -46.15 -36.68
C ASP A 750 9.79 -47.01 -35.80
N ASP A 751 10.06 -48.24 -36.22
CA ASP A 751 10.95 -49.15 -35.50
C ASP A 751 12.44 -48.88 -35.81
N GLY A 752 12.72 -47.82 -36.56
CA GLY A 752 14.05 -47.39 -36.96
C GLY A 752 14.65 -48.29 -38.04
N ALA A 753 13.92 -49.28 -38.54
CA ALA A 753 14.36 -50.06 -39.68
C ALA A 753 13.82 -49.40 -40.95
N ALA A 754 14.70 -48.78 -41.75
CA ALA A 754 14.33 -48.16 -43.03
C ALA A 754 13.60 -49.12 -44.03
N CYS A 755 13.61 -50.42 -43.76
CA CYS A 755 13.04 -51.46 -44.59
C CYS A 755 11.78 -52.11 -44.00
N THR A 756 11.08 -51.42 -43.10
CA THR A 756 9.74 -51.77 -42.60
C THR A 756 8.77 -50.62 -42.93
N GLN A 757 7.55 -51.01 -43.29
CA GLN A 757 6.41 -50.14 -43.42
C GLN A 757 5.69 -50.19 -42.09
N ASP A 758 5.78 -49.08 -41.38
CA ASP A 758 5.29 -48.97 -40.02
C ASP A 758 3.94 -48.27 -40.00
N ALA A 759 3.00 -48.88 -39.29
CA ALA A 759 1.64 -48.39 -39.18
C ALA A 759 1.14 -48.58 -37.74
N CYS A 760 0.49 -47.54 -37.20
CA CYS A 760 -0.20 -47.64 -35.94
C CYS A 760 -1.66 -48.04 -36.16
N VAL A 761 -2.10 -49.11 -35.48
CA VAL A 761 -3.47 -49.61 -35.57
C VAL A 761 -4.21 -49.32 -34.27
N ALA A 762 -5.32 -48.60 -34.36
CA ALA A 762 -6.13 -48.18 -33.21
C ALA A 762 -6.51 -49.38 -32.31
N GLY A 763 -6.24 -49.26 -31.00
CA GLY A 763 -6.46 -50.30 -29.99
C GLY A 763 -5.46 -51.47 -29.98
N VAL A 764 -4.51 -51.53 -30.94
CA VAL A 764 -3.47 -52.57 -31.04
C VAL A 764 -2.07 -51.98 -30.83
N GLY A 765 -1.83 -50.75 -31.28
CA GLY A 765 -0.52 -50.11 -31.26
C GLY A 765 0.28 -50.37 -32.54
N CYS A 766 1.61 -50.36 -32.43
CA CYS A 766 2.49 -50.37 -33.59
C CYS A 766 2.58 -51.72 -34.30
N THR A 767 2.60 -51.67 -35.62
CA THR A 767 2.80 -52.80 -36.53
C THR A 767 3.88 -52.45 -37.55
N HIS A 768 4.80 -53.38 -37.82
CA HIS A 768 5.96 -53.16 -38.70
C HIS A 768 6.00 -54.28 -39.76
N SER A 769 5.80 -53.94 -41.04
CA SER A 769 5.72 -54.90 -42.15
C SER A 769 6.87 -54.69 -43.14
N SER A 770 7.67 -55.69 -43.45
CA SER A 770 8.87 -55.49 -44.29
C SER A 770 8.58 -54.92 -45.69
N ILE A 771 9.36 -53.92 -46.12
CA ILE A 771 9.33 -53.28 -47.44
C ILE A 771 10.17 -54.11 -48.42
N PRO A 772 9.58 -54.69 -49.47
CA PRO A 772 10.32 -55.49 -50.44
C PRO A 772 11.35 -54.67 -51.24
N GLY A 773 12.63 -55.05 -51.17
CA GLY A 773 13.72 -54.48 -51.98
C GLY A 773 14.56 -53.36 -51.34
N CYS A 774 14.40 -53.11 -50.04
CA CYS A 774 15.14 -52.08 -49.30
C CYS A 774 16.46 -52.59 -48.69
N CYS A 775 17.46 -51.69 -48.52
CA CYS A 775 18.86 -51.95 -48.10
C CYS A 775 19.60 -52.93 -49.03
N VAL A 776 19.82 -52.51 -50.28
CA VAL A 776 20.68 -53.21 -51.24
C VAL A 776 22.03 -52.52 -51.43
N ALA A 777 22.15 -51.24 -51.06
CA ALA A 777 23.39 -50.48 -50.95
C ALA A 777 23.31 -49.42 -49.82
N ASP A 778 24.46 -48.95 -49.33
CA ASP A 778 24.54 -47.92 -48.26
C ASP A 778 23.79 -46.63 -48.60
N ALA A 779 23.70 -46.28 -49.89
CA ALA A 779 22.96 -45.10 -50.34
C ALA A 779 21.44 -45.20 -50.13
N ASP A 780 20.91 -46.41 -49.96
CA ASP A 780 19.48 -46.65 -49.68
C ASP A 780 19.13 -46.42 -48.20
N CYS A 781 20.15 -46.19 -47.36
CA CYS A 781 20.02 -46.10 -45.90
C CYS A 781 20.14 -44.68 -45.34
N ILE A 782 20.27 -43.66 -46.19
CA ILE A 782 20.47 -42.27 -45.74
C ILE A 782 19.19 -41.75 -45.08
N ASP A 783 19.22 -41.60 -43.75
CA ASP A 783 18.07 -41.22 -42.92
C ASP A 783 17.98 -39.69 -42.66
N THR A 784 18.91 -38.92 -43.25
CA THR A 784 19.08 -37.46 -43.09
C THR A 784 19.44 -36.99 -41.67
N ASN A 785 19.72 -37.90 -40.74
CA ASN A 785 20.14 -37.60 -39.39
C ASN A 785 21.65 -37.35 -39.33
N LEU A 786 22.05 -36.10 -39.13
CA LEU A 786 23.46 -35.72 -39.08
C LEU A 786 24.16 -36.15 -37.78
N CYS A 787 23.40 -36.56 -36.76
CA CYS A 787 23.90 -36.75 -35.40
C CYS A 787 24.35 -38.18 -35.08
N ASN A 788 23.85 -39.18 -35.81
CA ASN A 788 24.20 -40.59 -35.66
C ASN A 788 25.25 -41.05 -36.70
N GLY A 789 25.66 -40.19 -37.63
CA GLY A 789 26.76 -40.44 -38.57
C GLY A 789 26.38 -41.38 -39.72
N SER A 790 27.09 -41.29 -40.85
CA SER A 790 26.71 -41.93 -42.12
C SER A 790 26.36 -43.41 -42.00
N GLU A 791 25.18 -43.76 -42.52
CA GLU A 791 24.57 -45.08 -42.38
C GLU A 791 25.19 -46.10 -43.36
N ILE A 792 25.28 -47.35 -42.91
CA ILE A 792 25.85 -48.47 -43.65
C ILE A 792 24.77 -49.54 -43.81
N CYS A 793 24.61 -50.11 -45.00
CA CYS A 793 23.71 -51.22 -45.23
C CYS A 793 24.39 -52.54 -44.85
N ALA A 794 23.89 -53.21 -43.81
CA ALA A 794 24.43 -54.47 -43.31
C ALA A 794 23.33 -55.54 -43.23
N SER A 795 23.45 -56.58 -44.07
CA SER A 795 22.54 -57.75 -44.10
C SER A 795 21.05 -57.40 -44.25
N GLY A 796 20.73 -56.40 -45.08
CA GLY A 796 19.35 -55.96 -45.33
C GLY A 796 18.79 -55.02 -44.26
N ASN A 797 19.61 -54.59 -43.30
CA ASN A 797 19.25 -53.59 -42.29
C ASN A 797 20.22 -52.40 -42.38
N CYS A 798 19.68 -51.20 -42.35
CA CYS A 798 20.47 -49.97 -42.26
C CYS A 798 20.96 -49.80 -40.83
N ILE A 799 22.28 -49.67 -40.65
CA ILE A 799 22.90 -49.39 -39.35
C ILE A 799 23.49 -47.98 -39.37
N SER A 800 23.13 -47.16 -38.39
CA SER A 800 23.69 -45.82 -38.23
C SER A 800 25.17 -45.86 -37.84
N GLY A 801 25.93 -44.86 -38.28
CA GLY A 801 27.36 -44.74 -38.04
C GLY A 801 27.74 -44.36 -36.61
N ALA A 802 28.95 -43.82 -36.43
CA ALA A 802 29.40 -43.31 -35.13
C ALA A 802 28.86 -41.88 -34.90
N PRO A 803 28.25 -41.58 -33.73
CA PRO A 803 27.66 -40.27 -33.45
C PRO A 803 28.66 -39.12 -33.47
N MET A 804 28.23 -37.94 -33.92
CA MET A 804 29.05 -36.73 -33.96
C MET A 804 29.12 -36.07 -32.55
N PRO A 805 30.32 -35.77 -32.00
CA PRO A 805 30.44 -35.09 -30.72
C PRO A 805 30.19 -33.58 -30.86
N CYS A 806 29.18 -33.06 -30.16
CA CYS A 806 28.74 -31.66 -30.28
C CYS A 806 29.23 -30.72 -29.17
N ASP A 807 29.75 -31.24 -28.07
CA ASP A 807 30.26 -30.41 -26.96
C ASP A 807 31.51 -29.64 -27.41
N ASP A 808 31.41 -28.31 -27.44
CA ASP A 808 32.50 -27.41 -27.82
C ASP A 808 33.37 -26.99 -26.62
N GLY A 809 33.01 -27.46 -25.41
CA GLY A 809 33.68 -27.15 -24.15
C GLY A 809 33.32 -25.79 -23.56
N ASN A 810 32.39 -25.03 -24.15
CA ASN A 810 32.00 -23.70 -23.70
C ASN A 810 30.78 -23.76 -22.78
N VAL A 811 31.07 -23.77 -21.49
CA VAL A 811 30.08 -23.71 -20.40
C VAL A 811 29.15 -22.48 -20.41
N CYS A 812 29.42 -21.44 -21.21
CA CYS A 812 28.68 -20.17 -21.18
C CYS A 812 27.50 -20.08 -22.16
N ASN A 813 27.43 -20.96 -23.14
CA ASN A 813 26.30 -21.16 -24.06
C ASN A 813 25.55 -22.46 -23.76
N GLY A 814 25.80 -23.10 -22.61
CA GLY A 814 25.11 -24.33 -22.20
C GLY A 814 25.62 -25.57 -22.93
N SER A 815 25.20 -26.76 -22.49
CA SER A 815 25.56 -28.02 -23.15
C SER A 815 24.93 -28.07 -24.54
N GLU A 816 25.75 -28.22 -25.58
CA GLU A 816 25.26 -28.35 -26.96
C GLU A 816 24.48 -29.64 -27.14
N THR A 817 23.40 -29.55 -27.90
CA THR A 817 22.56 -30.70 -28.28
C THR A 817 22.58 -30.85 -29.79
N CYS A 818 22.74 -32.07 -30.27
CA CYS A 818 22.72 -32.34 -31.71
C CYS A 818 21.27 -32.39 -32.21
N ASP A 819 20.92 -31.50 -33.13
CA ASP A 819 19.65 -31.56 -33.86
C ASP A 819 19.80 -32.47 -35.10
N PRO A 820 18.93 -33.48 -35.29
CA PRO A 820 19.07 -34.46 -36.37
C PRO A 820 19.18 -33.83 -37.77
N THR A 821 18.54 -32.69 -38.02
CA THR A 821 18.52 -32.05 -39.35
C THR A 821 19.44 -30.83 -39.43
N GLY A 822 19.63 -30.12 -38.31
CA GLY A 822 20.39 -28.89 -38.19
C GLY A 822 21.82 -29.03 -37.65
N GLY A 823 22.21 -30.22 -37.20
CA GLY A 823 23.51 -30.48 -36.56
C GLY A 823 23.63 -29.88 -35.16
N CYS A 824 24.85 -29.71 -34.64
CA CYS A 824 25.09 -29.24 -33.28
C CYS A 824 24.49 -27.84 -33.01
N GLN A 825 23.58 -27.75 -32.04
CA GLN A 825 22.94 -26.51 -31.60
C GLN A 825 23.52 -26.04 -30.25
N PRO A 826 23.68 -24.72 -30.04
CA PRO A 826 24.04 -24.16 -28.74
C PRO A 826 23.00 -24.50 -27.66
N GLY A 827 23.47 -24.76 -26.44
CA GLY A 827 22.60 -25.02 -25.29
C GLY A 827 21.93 -23.78 -24.68
N THR A 828 21.28 -23.97 -23.53
CA THR A 828 20.71 -22.87 -22.73
C THR A 828 21.77 -22.34 -21.76
N ALA A 829 22.02 -21.02 -21.78
CA ALA A 829 23.00 -20.39 -20.90
C ALA A 829 22.68 -20.61 -19.40
N PRO A 830 23.70 -20.74 -18.53
CA PRO A 830 23.50 -20.98 -17.11
C PRO A 830 22.77 -19.83 -16.40
N ASP A 831 22.06 -20.14 -15.31
CA ASP A 831 21.31 -19.15 -14.53
C ASP A 831 22.16 -17.92 -14.18
N ARG A 832 21.57 -16.73 -14.36
CA ARG A 832 22.24 -15.43 -14.28
C ARG A 832 22.94 -15.19 -12.93
N PHE A 833 22.47 -15.78 -11.84
CA PHE A 833 23.01 -15.60 -10.49
C PHE A 833 23.71 -16.87 -9.95
N SER A 834 23.89 -17.89 -10.79
CA SER A 834 24.66 -19.10 -10.49
C SER A 834 26.18 -18.86 -10.55
N TYR A 835 26.96 -19.83 -10.09
CA TYR A 835 28.42 -19.75 -10.12
C TYR A 835 28.93 -19.65 -11.56
N ASP A 836 28.37 -20.45 -12.46
CA ASP A 836 28.71 -20.44 -13.88
C ASP A 836 28.23 -19.15 -14.56
N GLY A 837 27.03 -18.64 -14.20
CA GLY A 837 26.52 -17.37 -14.71
C GLY A 837 27.36 -16.14 -14.31
N VAL A 838 27.96 -16.15 -13.11
CA VAL A 838 28.91 -15.11 -12.68
C VAL A 838 30.29 -15.32 -13.33
N ARG A 839 30.77 -16.56 -13.48
CA ARG A 839 32.01 -16.89 -14.19
C ARG A 839 31.96 -16.37 -15.63
N CYS A 840 30.89 -16.67 -16.35
CA CYS A 840 30.69 -16.23 -17.73
C CYS A 840 30.64 -14.71 -17.89
N ALA A 841 30.08 -13.99 -16.91
CA ALA A 841 30.12 -12.53 -16.90
C ALA A 841 31.55 -11.99 -16.71
N ILE A 842 32.37 -12.65 -15.89
CA ILE A 842 33.79 -12.29 -15.70
C ILE A 842 34.60 -12.57 -16.98
N ASP A 843 34.34 -13.70 -17.65
CA ASP A 843 35.03 -14.08 -18.87
C ASP A 843 34.65 -13.20 -20.07
N SER A 844 33.41 -12.72 -20.11
CA SER A 844 32.97 -11.72 -21.10
C SER A 844 33.76 -10.41 -21.00
N ILE A 845 34.16 -10.00 -19.78
CA ILE A 845 35.03 -8.82 -19.59
C ILE A 845 36.41 -9.09 -20.19
N GLN A 846 36.98 -10.29 -20.01
CA GLN A 846 38.28 -10.65 -20.58
C GLN A 846 38.23 -10.68 -22.10
N ALA A 847 37.21 -11.32 -22.68
CA ALA A 847 37.02 -11.38 -24.12
C ALA A 847 36.92 -9.98 -24.73
N ALA A 848 36.18 -9.07 -24.08
CA ALA A 848 36.05 -7.69 -24.55
C ALA A 848 37.37 -6.88 -24.43
N LEU A 849 38.18 -7.15 -23.40
CA LEU A 849 39.52 -6.56 -23.26
C LEU A 849 40.47 -7.07 -24.35
N ASP A 850 40.44 -8.37 -24.66
CA ASP A 850 41.32 -9.00 -25.66
C ASP A 850 40.93 -8.63 -27.10
N ALA A 851 39.62 -8.46 -27.35
CA ALA A 851 39.10 -8.07 -28.66
C ALA A 851 39.32 -6.58 -28.99
N THR A 852 39.67 -5.76 -28.00
CA THR A 852 39.83 -4.30 -28.18
C THR A 852 41.31 -3.93 -28.26
N PRO A 853 41.79 -3.31 -29.37
CA PRO A 853 43.16 -2.85 -29.47
C PRO A 853 43.59 -1.94 -28.30
N ASP A 854 44.74 -2.22 -27.68
CA ASP A 854 45.22 -1.52 -26.48
C ASP A 854 45.26 0.01 -26.60
N GLN A 855 45.53 0.52 -27.81
CA GLN A 855 45.53 1.96 -28.08
C GLN A 855 44.16 2.61 -27.82
N LEU A 856 43.07 1.89 -28.06
CA LEU A 856 41.70 2.38 -27.85
C LEU A 856 41.31 2.41 -26.36
N LEU A 857 42.02 1.65 -25.52
CA LEU A 857 41.83 1.56 -24.07
C LEU A 857 42.87 2.35 -23.25
N GLY A 858 43.66 3.19 -23.91
CA GLY A 858 44.65 4.08 -23.30
C GLY A 858 46.06 3.51 -23.14
N GLY A 859 46.39 2.53 -23.97
CA GLY A 859 47.73 1.98 -24.18
C GLY A 859 48.04 0.73 -23.35
N HIS A 860 49.06 -0.02 -23.77
CA HIS A 860 49.47 -1.31 -23.20
C HIS A 860 49.59 -1.32 -21.67
N SER A 861 50.17 -0.27 -21.07
CA SER A 861 50.34 -0.20 -19.61
C SER A 861 49.01 -0.14 -18.83
N ARG A 862 47.95 0.43 -19.42
CA ARG A 862 46.62 0.50 -18.80
C ARG A 862 45.87 -0.82 -18.95
N VAL A 863 45.90 -1.40 -20.14
CA VAL A 863 45.31 -2.73 -20.39
C VAL A 863 45.97 -3.77 -19.49
N ALA A 864 47.30 -3.74 -19.33
CA ALA A 864 47.99 -4.57 -18.36
C ALA A 864 47.49 -4.37 -16.91
N ARG A 865 47.11 -3.16 -16.52
CA ARG A 865 46.51 -2.89 -15.19
C ARG A 865 45.09 -3.43 -15.09
N TYR A 866 44.27 -3.32 -16.14
CA TYR A 866 42.93 -3.89 -16.19
C TYR A 866 42.98 -5.42 -16.07
N ASN A 867 43.86 -6.06 -16.84
CA ASN A 867 44.09 -7.50 -16.79
C ASN A 867 44.57 -7.97 -15.42
N ARG A 868 45.47 -7.25 -14.74
CA ARG A 868 45.88 -7.58 -13.35
C ARG A 868 44.71 -7.53 -12.36
N LEU A 869 43.82 -6.56 -12.50
CA LEU A 869 42.62 -6.47 -11.65
C LEU A 869 41.68 -7.64 -11.92
N LEU A 870 41.46 -8.00 -13.18
CA LEU A 870 40.59 -9.11 -13.57
C LEU A 870 41.14 -10.47 -13.15
N VAL A 871 42.45 -10.68 -13.24
CA VAL A 871 43.14 -11.86 -12.67
C VAL A 871 42.89 -11.96 -11.15
N SER A 872 42.97 -10.83 -10.43
CA SER A 872 42.65 -10.81 -8.99
C SER A 872 41.18 -11.12 -8.71
N VAL A 873 40.25 -10.65 -9.56
CA VAL A 873 38.82 -10.99 -9.45
C VAL A 873 38.62 -12.50 -9.62
N ARG A 874 39.15 -13.09 -10.70
CA ARG A 874 39.06 -14.54 -10.96
C ARG A 874 39.63 -15.36 -9.81
N ALA A 875 40.81 -14.98 -9.32
CA ALA A 875 41.45 -15.68 -8.21
C ALA A 875 40.56 -15.69 -6.96
N ASN A 876 39.99 -14.56 -6.56
CA ASN A 876 39.10 -14.48 -5.38
C ASN A 876 37.74 -15.14 -5.61
N PHE A 877 37.20 -15.07 -6.83
CA PHE A 877 35.94 -15.72 -7.20
C PHE A 877 36.05 -17.25 -7.16
N ALA A 878 37.17 -17.82 -7.58
CA ALA A 878 37.43 -19.26 -7.51
C ALA A 878 37.39 -19.81 -6.07
N TYR A 879 37.59 -18.97 -5.04
CA TYR A 879 37.43 -19.39 -3.62
C TYR A 879 35.97 -19.60 -3.19
N LEU A 880 34.99 -19.24 -4.03
CA LEU A 880 33.56 -19.37 -3.75
C LEU A 880 32.96 -20.74 -4.12
N VAL A 881 33.74 -21.65 -4.75
CA VAL A 881 33.31 -23.03 -4.99
C VAL A 881 33.05 -23.75 -3.66
N PRO A 882 31.91 -24.47 -3.51
CA PRO A 882 31.62 -25.22 -2.29
C PRO A 882 32.76 -26.20 -1.96
N ASN A 883 33.39 -26.02 -0.80
CA ASN A 883 34.39 -26.95 -0.28
C ASN A 883 33.94 -27.38 1.14
N PRO A 884 33.77 -28.68 1.41
CA PRO A 884 33.25 -29.17 2.69
C PRO A 884 34.16 -28.84 3.89
N ARG A 885 35.39 -28.34 3.68
CA ARG A 885 36.32 -27.94 4.73
C ARG A 885 36.32 -26.44 5.06
N ARG A 886 35.44 -25.60 4.48
CA ARG A 886 35.50 -24.13 4.61
C ARG A 886 34.28 -23.53 5.33
N THR A 887 34.54 -22.55 6.20
CA THR A 887 33.50 -21.88 7.00
C THR A 887 32.75 -20.81 6.18
N PRO A 888 31.45 -20.57 6.45
CA PRO A 888 30.65 -19.53 5.79
C PRO A 888 31.24 -18.11 5.87
N LEU A 889 32.04 -17.82 6.90
CA LEU A 889 32.73 -16.53 7.08
C LEU A 889 33.79 -16.27 6.00
N GLY A 890 34.49 -17.32 5.54
CA GLY A 890 35.50 -17.20 4.50
C GLY A 890 34.90 -16.80 3.15
N THR A 891 33.75 -17.37 2.80
CA THR A 891 33.07 -17.13 1.51
C THR A 891 32.58 -15.68 1.36
N LYS A 892 32.08 -15.06 2.44
CA LYS A 892 31.69 -13.63 2.45
C LYS A 892 32.88 -12.67 2.31
N LEU A 893 34.06 -13.06 2.80
CA LEU A 893 35.26 -12.23 2.70
C LEU A 893 35.77 -12.18 1.25
N TYR A 894 35.89 -13.32 0.58
CA TYR A 894 36.40 -13.39 -0.79
C TYR A 894 35.46 -12.76 -1.82
N SER A 895 34.14 -12.86 -1.64
CA SER A 895 33.17 -12.16 -2.51
C SER A 895 33.28 -10.65 -2.37
N LYS A 896 33.46 -10.13 -1.14
CA LYS A 896 33.70 -8.70 -0.89
C LYS A 896 35.00 -8.21 -1.53
N ILE A 897 36.07 -9.01 -1.48
CA ILE A 897 37.35 -8.68 -2.14
C ILE A 897 37.18 -8.65 -3.66
N ALA A 898 36.54 -9.66 -4.26
CA ALA A 898 36.28 -9.70 -5.70
C ALA A 898 35.43 -8.50 -6.17
N LEU A 899 34.37 -8.15 -5.43
CA LEU A 899 33.55 -6.98 -5.70
C LEU A 899 34.35 -5.67 -5.60
N GLY A 900 35.24 -5.56 -4.60
CA GLY A 900 36.14 -4.42 -4.46
C GLY A 900 37.10 -4.26 -5.65
N ARG A 901 37.61 -5.37 -6.19
CA ARG A 901 38.49 -5.36 -7.37
C ARG A 901 37.74 -5.00 -8.66
N LEU A 902 36.51 -5.47 -8.85
CA LEU A 902 35.64 -5.04 -9.96
C LEU A 902 35.32 -3.55 -9.89
N ASN A 903 35.06 -3.01 -8.69
CA ASN A 903 34.84 -1.58 -8.50
C ASN A 903 36.08 -0.75 -8.88
N LEU A 904 37.28 -1.20 -8.49
CA LEU A 904 38.54 -0.56 -8.91
C LEU A 904 38.74 -0.60 -10.43
N LEU A 905 38.36 -1.70 -11.09
CA LEU A 905 38.42 -1.83 -12.55
C LEU A 905 37.44 -0.84 -13.23
N SER A 906 36.20 -0.77 -12.74
CA SER A 906 35.19 0.18 -13.24
C SER A 906 35.63 1.63 -13.08
N GLN A 907 36.20 1.99 -11.92
CA GLN A 907 36.74 3.33 -11.67
C GLN A 907 37.93 3.66 -12.57
N ALA A 908 38.82 2.69 -12.82
CA ALA A 908 39.97 2.89 -13.69
C ALA A 908 39.55 3.12 -15.16
N LEU A 909 38.56 2.37 -15.65
CA LEU A 909 37.96 2.58 -16.98
C LEU A 909 37.27 3.95 -17.06
N ALA A 910 36.43 4.28 -16.09
CA ALA A 910 35.74 5.58 -16.04
C ALA A 910 36.71 6.76 -15.98
N SER A 911 37.82 6.64 -15.23
CA SER A 911 38.86 7.66 -15.19
C SER A 911 39.58 7.81 -16.53
N SER A 912 39.85 6.71 -17.25
CA SER A 912 40.49 6.78 -18.57
C SER A 912 39.57 7.40 -19.61
N ILE A 913 38.26 7.13 -19.55
CA ILE A 913 37.25 7.78 -20.39
C ILE A 913 37.20 9.29 -20.11
N ARG A 914 37.03 9.69 -18.84
CA ARG A 914 36.94 11.11 -18.45
C ARG A 914 38.18 11.93 -18.81
N THR A 915 39.36 11.32 -18.77
CA THR A 915 40.63 11.99 -19.10
C THR A 915 40.95 11.97 -20.59
N GLY A 916 40.04 11.50 -21.44
CA GLY A 916 40.23 11.39 -22.89
C GLY A 916 41.29 10.38 -23.31
N ARG A 917 41.69 9.49 -22.39
CA ARG A 917 42.76 8.50 -22.63
C ARG A 917 42.24 7.20 -23.21
N ALA A 918 40.97 6.87 -23.03
CA ALA A 918 40.31 5.73 -23.66
C ALA A 918 39.10 6.22 -24.46
N TYR A 919 38.84 5.59 -25.60
CA TYR A 919 37.74 5.97 -26.48
C TYR A 919 36.41 5.47 -25.89
N PRO A 920 35.42 6.35 -25.67
CA PRO A 920 34.15 5.97 -25.05
C PRO A 920 33.41 4.84 -25.76
N ALA A 921 33.48 4.77 -27.09
CA ALA A 921 32.80 3.75 -27.90
C ALA A 921 33.26 2.31 -27.59
N TYR A 922 34.50 2.14 -27.10
CA TYR A 922 35.08 0.83 -26.81
C TYR A 922 35.19 0.58 -25.30
N ALA A 923 35.48 1.62 -24.52
CA ALA A 923 35.65 1.49 -23.07
C ALA A 923 34.33 1.46 -22.28
N THR A 924 33.26 2.08 -22.79
CA THR A 924 31.95 2.09 -22.12
C THR A 924 31.30 0.69 -22.10
N PRO A 925 31.25 -0.07 -23.22
CA PRO A 925 30.73 -1.44 -23.20
C PRO A 925 31.45 -2.35 -22.18
N ILE A 926 32.78 -2.26 -22.09
CA ILE A 926 33.57 -3.03 -21.11
C ILE A 926 33.21 -2.62 -19.67
N LYS A 927 33.01 -1.32 -19.43
CA LYS A 927 32.57 -0.82 -18.12
C LYS A 927 31.17 -1.33 -17.76
N ASP A 928 30.27 -1.46 -18.72
CA ASP A 928 28.92 -1.98 -18.50
C ASP A 928 28.94 -3.48 -18.21
N LEU A 929 29.81 -4.26 -18.87
CA LEU A 929 30.07 -5.66 -18.52
C LEU A 929 30.60 -5.80 -17.07
N VAL A 930 31.48 -4.89 -16.64
CA VAL A 930 31.95 -4.84 -15.24
C VAL A 930 30.80 -4.52 -14.27
N ALA A 931 29.87 -3.63 -14.65
CA ALA A 931 28.70 -3.31 -13.84
C ALA A 931 27.75 -4.51 -13.71
N GLU A 932 27.51 -5.22 -14.81
CA GLU A 932 26.70 -6.43 -14.83
C GLU A 932 27.33 -7.55 -13.99
N ALA A 933 28.65 -7.77 -14.09
CA ALA A 933 29.35 -8.74 -13.23
C ALA A 933 29.25 -8.37 -11.73
N MET A 934 29.31 -7.08 -11.38
CA MET A 934 29.07 -6.63 -10.01
C MET A 934 27.63 -6.89 -9.54
N LEU A 935 26.64 -6.68 -10.41
CA LEU A 935 25.23 -6.94 -10.10
C LEU A 935 25.02 -8.44 -9.82
N ARG A 936 25.53 -9.31 -10.70
CA ARG A 936 25.42 -10.76 -10.55
C ARG A 936 26.12 -11.24 -9.27
N LEU A 937 27.32 -10.73 -8.98
CA LEU A 937 28.06 -11.11 -7.77
C LEU A 937 27.40 -10.62 -6.46
N ARG A 938 26.67 -9.49 -6.47
CA ARG A 938 25.90 -9.00 -5.29
C ARG A 938 24.69 -9.88 -4.96
N HIS A 939 24.09 -10.48 -5.99
CA HIS A 939 22.90 -11.32 -5.88
C HIS A 939 23.21 -12.82 -5.92
N PHE A 940 24.50 -13.18 -6.01
CA PHE A 940 24.97 -14.56 -5.99
C PHE A 940 24.49 -15.25 -4.71
N ARG A 941 23.63 -16.27 -4.87
CA ARG A 941 23.15 -17.12 -3.78
C ARG A 941 24.06 -18.35 -3.71
N ILE A 942 24.57 -18.66 -2.52
CA ILE A 942 25.23 -19.95 -2.28
C ILE A 942 24.13 -21.01 -2.23
N SER A 943 23.77 -21.57 -3.37
CA SER A 943 22.90 -22.74 -3.43
C SER A 943 23.64 -23.93 -2.81
N ALA A 944 22.92 -24.80 -2.09
CA ALA A 944 23.41 -26.12 -1.69
C ALA A 944 23.97 -26.86 -2.93
N PRO A 945 24.97 -27.74 -2.76
CA PRO A 945 25.65 -28.36 -3.90
C PRO A 945 24.64 -29.09 -4.78
N GLN A 946 24.48 -28.61 -6.02
CA GLN A 946 23.92 -29.43 -7.10
C GLN A 946 24.98 -30.47 -7.46
N PRO A 947 24.59 -31.73 -7.74
CA PRO A 947 25.55 -32.75 -8.17
C PRO A 947 26.19 -32.29 -9.49
N SER A 948 27.49 -31.98 -9.45
CA SER A 948 28.23 -31.72 -10.67
C SER A 948 28.30 -32.99 -11.50
N SER A 949 27.93 -32.92 -12.77
CA SER A 949 28.14 -33.95 -13.79
C SER A 949 29.63 -34.13 -14.19
N VAL A 950 30.56 -33.54 -13.45
CA VAL A 950 31.99 -33.64 -13.71
C VAL A 950 32.60 -34.72 -12.80
N PRO A 951 33.11 -35.83 -13.35
CA PRO A 951 33.85 -36.80 -12.55
C PRO A 951 35.16 -36.17 -12.07
N PRO A 952 35.62 -36.48 -10.84
CA PRO A 952 36.88 -35.98 -10.34
C PRO A 952 38.02 -36.51 -11.22
N ALA A 953 38.83 -35.60 -11.75
CA ALA A 953 40.12 -35.93 -12.34
C ALA A 953 41.10 -36.32 -11.21
N ASP A 954 41.71 -37.49 -11.35
CA ASP A 954 42.83 -37.98 -10.53
C ASP A 954 44.05 -37.05 -10.60
#